data_AF-A0A1Y3MMX7-F1
#
_entry.id   AF-A0A1Y3MMX7-F1
#
_cell.length_a   1.000
_cell.length_b   1.000
_cell.length_c   1.000
_cell.angle_alpha   90.00
_cell.angle_beta   90.00
_cell.angle_gamma   90.00
#
_symmetry.space_group_name_H-M   'P 1'
#
loop_
_entity.id
_entity.type
_entity.pdbx_description
1 polymer ?
#
loop_
_entity_poly.entity_id
_entity_poly.type
_entity_poly.pdbx_seq_one_letter_code
_entity_poly.pdbx_strand_id
1 'polypeptide(L)'
;MVYENIETLNSIYLRRKHKIVINNKKNLNEFFTLNIEKAIENSDYFSSSSSSQYLVRVKRCLLLKCILTVNNEIDVEFENGKLISDVPIKDTVFLDNLSALMESETRKIRNKLNYAITLNENITSKGFYMDIDFVNNIALYDENEYENFINEKIKVLSVGSVDEFYLLMIRIMMSTKSFSNSDQSDLLSFFKNEKDYLKYLPESIVNKENLAYIVKCILDCYGNDPPTDVIIQKYDRRDVNDVLLLIEVLSKKKGYYGDEINQINCLDYLKKRLLLELIDHCENRYENFVRKRSIWKKIFDEINMNDFEKEYPKLIEEIKSIDKYNIFNSIYLRKHNKLILYGNADINLDILFQREIEKAIEEDNFLSTSNYCIKVKHCNLLNCILSIDDDREIEYENGKVISTKVIHNDLLMEHINTIMEKETEVIRYKLNRPLALNDNISKLGYCLDIDLMKIIALYDKNEMKEFNDFLIPNLQRFVGSAIDYHPTFPNIFTFNISSYSLYYYYCKWLYHLERSINNIYGIGSVPVSYKRNKKIISEIESEVDIFNWKAITVGDEKEFNHIIVELLHSTENYSTDDVNDLENFMKCDKNCLDYIPQSISNKCNLAHITKVMRHFYPLEKVVEKVSPLYTDVNDVLILTLILSNHSVPKLEEEIQTFII
;
A
#
# COMPACT_ATOMS: atom_id res chain seq x y z
N MET A 1 19.61 -26.71 16.33
CA MET A 1 19.79 -25.48 15.54
C MET A 1 20.22 -24.41 16.51
N VAL A 2 21.47 -23.95 16.42
CA VAL A 2 22.05 -22.97 17.34
C VAL A 2 21.98 -21.63 16.61
N TYR A 3 21.12 -20.73 17.08
CA TYR A 3 21.14 -19.34 16.64
C TYR A 3 22.55 -18.78 16.95
N GLU A 4 23.28 -18.30 15.95
CA GLU A 4 24.72 -17.99 16.09
C GLU A 4 25.00 -16.85 17.09
N ASN A 5 23.99 -16.07 17.46
CA ASN A 5 24.14 -14.94 18.39
C ASN A 5 23.04 -14.94 19.48
N ILE A 6 23.23 -15.77 20.52
CA ILE A 6 22.26 -15.93 21.62
C ILE A 6 21.98 -14.63 22.38
N GLU A 7 22.93 -13.69 22.41
CA GLU A 7 22.75 -12.36 23.01
C GLU A 7 21.70 -11.54 22.26
N THR A 8 21.77 -11.52 20.92
CA THR A 8 20.79 -10.81 20.09
C THR A 8 19.41 -11.42 20.27
N LEU A 9 19.31 -12.76 20.26
CA LEU A 9 18.05 -13.47 20.53
C LEU A 9 17.47 -13.07 21.88
N ASN A 10 18.28 -13.16 22.94
CA ASN A 10 17.86 -12.86 24.30
C ASN A 10 17.46 -11.39 24.47
N SER A 11 18.13 -10.46 23.79
CA SER A 11 17.76 -9.04 23.82
C SER A 11 16.34 -8.80 23.27
N ILE A 12 15.98 -9.45 22.17
CA ILE A 12 14.66 -9.35 21.55
C ILE A 12 13.63 -10.07 22.42
N TYR A 13 13.93 -11.30 22.84
CA TYR A 13 12.98 -12.14 23.55
C TYR A 13 12.65 -11.59 24.93
N LEU A 14 13.65 -11.01 25.60
CA LEU A 14 13.47 -10.33 26.87
C LEU A 14 12.58 -9.10 26.72
N ARG A 15 12.87 -8.24 25.74
CA ARG A 15 12.10 -7.01 25.50
C ARG A 15 10.63 -7.30 25.20
N ARG A 16 10.34 -8.40 24.49
CA ARG A 16 9.00 -8.74 24.01
C ARG A 16 8.18 -9.61 24.95
N LYS A 17 8.82 -10.58 25.61
CA LYS A 17 8.15 -11.64 26.36
C LYS A 17 8.70 -11.83 27.77
N HIS A 18 9.71 -11.05 28.16
CA HIS A 18 10.37 -11.18 29.45
C HIS A 18 10.94 -12.59 29.64
N LYS A 19 11.47 -13.15 28.55
CA LYS A 19 12.05 -14.49 28.48
C LYS A 19 13.49 -14.46 27.99
N ILE A 20 14.27 -15.44 28.44
CA ILE A 20 15.67 -15.65 28.03
C ILE A 20 15.85 -17.12 27.68
N VAL A 21 16.56 -17.38 26.58
CA VAL A 21 17.03 -18.72 26.21
C VAL A 21 18.36 -18.99 26.87
N ILE A 22 18.43 -20.11 27.57
CA ILE A 22 19.62 -20.58 28.28
C ILE A 22 20.17 -21.79 27.51
N ASN A 23 21.42 -21.70 27.04
CA ASN A 23 22.02 -22.74 26.18
C ASN A 23 22.43 -24.01 26.95
N ASN A 24 22.53 -23.92 28.28
CA ASN A 24 22.98 -25.02 29.14
C ASN A 24 21.82 -25.61 29.93
N LYS A 25 21.46 -26.88 29.65
CA LYS A 25 20.43 -27.64 30.38
C LYS A 25 20.94 -28.15 31.74
N LYS A 26 21.76 -27.38 32.45
CA LYS A 26 22.27 -27.78 33.76
C LYS A 26 21.22 -27.44 34.81
N ASN A 27 20.56 -28.47 35.33
CA ASN A 27 19.55 -28.35 36.37
C ASN A 27 20.20 -28.40 37.75
N LEU A 28 20.07 -27.33 38.55
CA LEU A 28 20.59 -27.27 39.92
C LEU A 28 20.13 -28.45 40.78
N ASN A 29 18.90 -28.92 40.60
CA ASN A 29 18.36 -30.03 41.38
C ASN A 29 19.03 -31.35 41.01
N GLU A 30 19.30 -31.60 39.72
CA GLU A 30 20.04 -32.78 39.28
C GLU A 30 21.49 -32.73 39.77
N PHE A 31 22.13 -31.56 39.72
CA PHE A 31 23.45 -31.35 40.28
C PHE A 31 23.49 -31.61 41.80
N PHE A 32 22.46 -31.16 42.53
CA PHE A 32 22.36 -31.40 43.97
C PHE A 32 22.18 -32.89 44.28
N THR A 33 21.27 -33.57 43.57
CA THR A 33 21.06 -35.03 43.67
C THR A 33 22.37 -35.78 43.44
N LEU A 34 23.07 -35.52 42.32
CA LEU A 34 24.31 -36.21 41.97
C LEU A 34 25.44 -35.99 42.99
N ASN A 35 25.52 -34.79 43.59
CA ASN A 35 26.53 -34.52 44.61
C ASN A 35 26.24 -35.24 45.91
N ILE A 36 24.98 -35.30 46.34
CA ILE A 36 24.60 -36.04 47.55
C ILE A 36 24.83 -37.54 47.32
N GLU A 37 24.41 -38.09 46.17
CA GLU A 37 24.64 -39.50 45.84
C GLU A 37 26.13 -39.84 45.90
N LYS A 38 26.98 -39.04 45.26
CA LYS A 38 28.44 -39.19 45.35
C LYS A 38 28.99 -39.03 46.77
N ALA A 39 28.44 -38.11 47.56
CA ALA A 39 28.88 -37.91 48.95
C ALA A 39 28.51 -39.11 49.83
N ILE A 40 27.34 -39.71 49.61
CA ILE A 40 26.90 -40.94 50.28
C ILE A 40 27.80 -42.11 49.87
N GLU A 41 28.06 -42.27 48.57
CA GLU A 41 28.92 -43.34 48.04
C GLU A 41 30.36 -43.26 48.54
N ASN A 42 30.91 -42.04 48.64
CA ASN A 42 32.29 -41.81 49.12
C ASN A 42 32.41 -41.76 50.64
N SER A 43 31.30 -41.83 51.38
CA SER A 43 31.34 -41.81 52.83
C SER A 43 31.69 -43.19 53.36
N ASP A 44 32.74 -43.28 54.17
CA ASP A 44 33.13 -44.50 54.90
C ASP A 44 32.03 -44.99 55.86
N TYR A 45 31.03 -44.16 56.17
CA TYR A 45 29.93 -44.49 57.07
C TYR A 45 28.66 -44.97 56.34
N PHE A 46 28.46 -44.57 55.08
CA PHE A 46 27.24 -44.89 54.30
C PHE A 46 27.51 -45.80 53.09
N SER A 47 28.76 -45.98 52.70
CA SER A 47 29.15 -46.86 51.59
C SER A 47 28.88 -48.33 51.94
N SER A 48 28.45 -49.10 50.93
CA SER A 48 28.14 -50.54 51.04
C SER A 48 29.34 -51.43 51.40
N SER A 49 30.56 -50.88 51.40
CA SER A 49 31.81 -51.51 51.83
C SER A 49 32.06 -51.44 53.34
N SER A 50 31.32 -50.59 54.05
CA SER A 50 31.37 -50.47 55.50
C SER A 50 30.23 -51.27 56.14
N SER A 51 30.40 -51.74 57.37
CA SER A 51 29.37 -52.44 58.17
C SER A 51 28.23 -51.51 58.61
N SER A 52 27.73 -50.66 57.71
CA SER A 52 26.66 -49.71 57.98
C SER A 52 25.32 -50.46 58.01
N GLN A 53 24.51 -50.20 59.04
CA GLN A 53 23.18 -50.80 59.20
C GLN A 53 22.10 -50.10 58.35
N TYR A 54 22.47 -49.10 57.55
CA TYR A 54 21.53 -48.18 56.91
C TYR A 54 21.90 -47.95 55.43
N LEU A 55 20.96 -48.26 54.53
CA LEU A 55 21.01 -47.91 53.11
C LEU A 55 20.36 -46.54 52.90
N VAL A 56 21.11 -45.54 52.48
CA VAL A 56 20.58 -44.18 52.21
C VAL A 56 20.53 -43.93 50.71
N ARG A 57 19.38 -43.44 50.22
CA ARG A 57 19.19 -43.04 48.82
C ARG A 57 18.57 -41.66 48.72
N VAL A 58 18.92 -40.90 47.68
CA VAL A 58 18.27 -39.63 47.39
C VAL A 58 16.93 -39.90 46.72
N LYS A 59 15.84 -39.41 47.31
CA LYS A 59 14.49 -39.51 46.74
C LYS A 59 14.17 -38.31 45.84
N ARG A 60 14.47 -37.11 46.33
CA ARG A 60 14.23 -35.85 45.59
C ARG A 60 15.04 -34.71 46.18
N CYS A 61 15.63 -33.90 45.30
CA CYS A 61 16.16 -32.58 45.64
C CYS A 61 15.34 -31.47 44.96
N LEU A 62 15.08 -30.39 45.69
CA LEU A 62 14.48 -29.16 45.18
C LEU A 62 15.11 -27.95 45.90
N LEU A 63 15.96 -27.18 45.21
CA LEU A 63 16.71 -26.05 45.76
C LEU A 63 17.52 -26.48 47.01
N LEU A 64 17.16 -25.96 48.19
CA LEU A 64 17.79 -26.27 49.48
C LEU A 64 17.08 -27.39 50.25
N LYS A 65 16.03 -27.98 49.68
CA LYS A 65 15.27 -29.09 50.26
C LYS A 65 15.71 -30.41 49.64
N CYS A 66 15.99 -31.39 50.48
CA CYS A 66 16.35 -32.74 50.06
C CYS A 66 15.58 -33.76 50.89
N ILE A 67 15.01 -34.75 50.21
CA ILE A 67 14.38 -35.90 50.83
C ILE A 67 15.26 -37.11 50.53
N LEU A 68 15.74 -37.74 51.59
CA LEU A 68 16.48 -39.00 51.55
C LEU A 68 15.57 -40.12 52.02
N THR A 69 15.74 -41.33 51.50
CA THR A 69 15.07 -42.52 52.02
C THR A 69 16.11 -43.45 52.63
N VAL A 70 15.88 -43.82 53.89
CA VAL A 70 16.70 -44.74 54.67
C VAL A 70 16.04 -46.11 54.67
N ASN A 71 16.81 -47.15 54.31
CA ASN A 71 16.37 -48.54 54.14
C ASN A 71 15.16 -48.72 53.21
N ASN A 72 14.91 -47.75 52.31
CA ASN A 72 13.71 -47.67 51.46
C ASN A 72 12.38 -47.59 52.24
N GLU A 73 12.41 -47.30 53.55
CA GLU A 73 11.22 -47.32 54.41
C GLU A 73 10.93 -45.95 55.04
N ILE A 74 11.98 -45.22 55.45
CA ILE A 74 11.84 -43.98 56.21
C ILE A 74 12.35 -42.82 55.36
N ASP A 75 11.49 -41.85 55.07
CA ASP A 75 11.89 -40.59 54.47
C ASP A 75 12.42 -39.64 55.53
N VAL A 76 13.61 -39.09 55.27
CA VAL A 76 14.30 -38.12 56.11
C VAL A 76 14.40 -36.83 55.32
N GLU A 77 13.81 -35.77 55.86
CA GLU A 77 13.69 -34.50 55.17
C GLU A 77 14.65 -33.45 55.73
N PHE A 78 15.47 -32.90 54.84
CA PHE A 78 16.39 -31.81 55.13
C PHE A 78 15.95 -30.56 54.39
N GLU A 79 15.99 -29.41 55.07
CA GLU A 79 15.88 -28.09 54.48
C GLU A 79 17.04 -27.23 54.97
N ASN A 80 17.73 -26.62 54.01
CA ASN A 80 18.90 -25.80 54.26
C ASN A 80 19.97 -26.53 55.08
N GLY A 81 20.14 -27.84 54.84
CA GLY A 81 21.12 -28.70 55.50
C GLY A 81 20.72 -29.16 56.90
N LYS A 82 19.53 -28.75 57.39
CA LYS A 82 19.01 -29.11 58.71
C LYS A 82 17.84 -30.06 58.60
N LEU A 83 17.76 -30.99 59.54
CA LEU A 83 16.64 -31.93 59.66
C LEU A 83 15.37 -31.17 60.10
N ILE A 84 14.24 -31.39 59.42
CA ILE A 84 13.00 -30.63 59.63
C ILE A 84 12.01 -31.35 60.56
N SER A 85 12.08 -32.67 60.65
CA SER A 85 11.09 -33.50 61.36
C SER A 85 11.75 -34.45 62.36
N ASP A 86 10.97 -34.83 63.38
CA ASP A 86 11.32 -35.94 64.28
C ASP A 86 11.28 -37.24 63.49
N VAL A 87 12.46 -37.76 63.18
CA VAL A 87 12.62 -39.01 62.43
C VAL A 87 12.52 -40.17 63.41
N PRO A 88 11.80 -41.27 63.09
CA PRO A 88 11.73 -42.46 63.92
C PRO A 88 13.04 -43.28 63.95
N ILE A 89 14.20 -42.65 63.71
CA ILE A 89 15.53 -43.26 63.79
C ILE A 89 16.13 -42.91 65.15
N LYS A 90 16.36 -43.93 65.98
CA LYS A 90 16.93 -43.76 67.33
C LYS A 90 18.45 -43.69 67.36
N ASP A 91 19.11 -44.02 66.24
CA ASP A 91 20.56 -43.95 66.11
C ASP A 91 21.00 -42.49 65.89
N THR A 92 21.43 -41.86 66.98
CA THR A 92 21.88 -40.46 66.99
C THR A 92 23.19 -40.28 66.22
N VAL A 93 24.08 -41.27 66.22
CA VAL A 93 25.38 -41.20 65.53
C VAL A 93 25.16 -41.21 64.02
N PHE A 94 24.25 -42.04 63.53
CA PHE A 94 23.82 -42.03 62.13
C PHE A 94 23.22 -40.67 61.74
N LEU A 95 22.30 -40.13 62.55
CA LEU A 95 21.66 -38.84 62.26
C LEU A 95 22.65 -37.67 62.28
N ASP A 96 23.63 -37.69 63.18
CA ASP A 96 24.67 -36.66 63.27
C ASP A 96 25.58 -36.68 62.03
N ASN A 97 26.03 -37.86 61.61
CA ASN A 97 26.84 -38.03 60.39
C ASN A 97 26.06 -37.66 59.13
N LEU A 98 24.77 -38.01 59.07
CA LEU A 98 23.91 -37.70 57.92
C LEU A 98 23.66 -36.19 57.86
N SER A 99 23.41 -35.55 59.00
CA SER A 99 23.24 -34.10 59.10
C SER A 99 24.51 -33.34 58.73
N ALA A 100 25.69 -33.83 59.13
CA ALA A 100 26.97 -33.23 58.77
C ALA A 100 27.23 -33.31 57.24
N LEU A 101 26.94 -34.44 56.61
CA LEU A 101 27.02 -34.62 55.16
C LEU A 101 26.04 -33.68 54.45
N MET A 102 24.78 -33.65 54.90
CA MET A 102 23.75 -32.81 54.31
C MET A 102 24.06 -31.32 54.43
N GLU A 103 24.57 -30.85 55.58
CA GLU A 103 25.01 -29.46 55.71
C GLU A 103 26.22 -29.15 54.82
N SER A 104 27.17 -30.07 54.65
CA SER A 104 28.31 -29.89 53.74
C SER A 104 27.87 -29.72 52.28
N GLU A 105 27.04 -30.63 51.77
CA GLU A 105 26.58 -30.58 50.38
C GLU A 105 25.58 -29.45 50.15
N THR A 106 24.67 -29.19 51.09
CA THR A 106 23.73 -28.07 51.00
C THR A 106 24.46 -26.73 51.02
N ARG A 107 25.59 -26.61 51.73
CA ARG A 107 26.43 -25.38 51.72
C ARG A 107 27.00 -25.08 50.34
N LYS A 108 27.40 -26.10 49.57
CA LYS A 108 27.87 -25.92 48.18
C LYS A 108 26.75 -25.37 47.28
N ILE A 109 25.52 -25.87 47.47
CA ILE A 109 24.34 -25.35 46.77
C ILE A 109 23.97 -23.95 47.24
N ARG A 110 24.03 -23.67 48.55
CA ARG A 110 23.79 -22.35 49.14
C ARG A 110 24.72 -21.30 48.53
N ASN A 111 26.01 -21.61 48.38
CA ASN A 111 26.97 -20.71 47.75
C ASN A 111 26.62 -20.42 46.27
N LYS A 112 26.15 -21.44 45.53
CA LYS A 112 25.70 -21.28 44.15
C LYS A 112 24.38 -20.49 44.02
N LEU A 113 23.46 -20.70 44.96
CA LEU A 113 22.20 -19.96 45.03
C LEU A 113 22.40 -18.52 45.48
N ASN A 114 23.36 -18.23 46.37
CA ASN A 114 23.67 -16.86 46.78
C ASN A 114 23.97 -15.96 45.58
N TYR A 115 24.69 -16.49 44.58
CA TYR A 115 24.95 -15.75 43.35
C TYR A 115 23.66 -15.43 42.57
N ALA A 116 22.79 -16.43 42.40
CA ALA A 116 21.49 -16.23 41.77
C ALA A 116 20.61 -15.26 42.57
N ILE A 117 20.65 -15.32 43.90
CA ILE A 117 19.91 -14.40 44.78
C ILE A 117 20.44 -12.96 44.62
N THR A 118 21.76 -12.75 44.63
CA THR A 118 22.36 -11.43 44.37
C THR A 118 21.98 -10.89 43.00
N LEU A 119 21.93 -11.74 41.97
CA LEU A 119 21.41 -11.35 40.65
C LEU A 119 19.93 -10.98 40.72
N ASN A 120 19.11 -11.74 41.47
CA ASN A 120 17.69 -11.46 41.65
C ASN A 120 17.47 -10.10 42.32
N GLU A 121 18.24 -9.79 43.35
CA GLU A 121 18.21 -8.50 44.04
C GLU A 121 18.58 -7.36 43.09
N ASN A 122 19.64 -7.55 42.29
CA ASN A 122 20.08 -6.58 41.29
C ASN A 122 19.01 -6.30 40.23
N ILE A 123 18.33 -7.33 39.70
CA ILE A 123 17.26 -7.12 38.70
C ILE A 123 15.93 -6.69 39.34
N THR A 124 15.67 -7.04 40.61
CA THR A 124 14.51 -6.57 41.38
C THR A 124 14.59 -5.08 41.61
N SER A 125 15.79 -4.55 41.90
CA SER A 125 16.04 -3.10 41.95
C SER A 125 15.72 -2.38 40.63
N LYS A 126 15.70 -3.13 39.51
CA LYS A 126 15.40 -2.65 38.16
C LYS A 126 14.00 -3.02 37.67
N GLY A 127 13.16 -3.62 38.51
CA GLY A 127 11.79 -3.99 38.19
C GLY A 127 11.62 -5.34 37.49
N PHE A 128 12.42 -6.35 37.82
CA PHE A 128 12.18 -7.73 37.38
C PHE A 128 12.40 -8.72 38.51
N TYR A 129 11.78 -9.90 38.48
CA TYR A 129 12.15 -11.00 39.38
C TYR A 129 12.25 -12.30 38.60
N MET A 130 13.16 -13.18 39.03
CA MET A 130 13.38 -14.48 38.38
C MET A 130 12.32 -15.49 38.80
N ASP A 131 11.80 -16.27 37.85
CA ASP A 131 11.05 -17.47 38.21
C ASP A 131 11.97 -18.60 38.74
N ILE A 132 11.36 -19.62 39.34
CA ILE A 132 12.10 -20.69 40.00
C ILE A 132 12.90 -21.55 39.01
N ASP A 133 12.43 -21.66 37.77
CA ASP A 133 13.07 -22.45 36.71
C ASP A 133 14.30 -21.71 36.18
N PHE A 134 14.26 -20.39 36.10
CA PHE A 134 15.37 -19.53 35.74
C PHE A 134 16.47 -19.57 36.80
N VAL A 135 16.10 -19.50 38.10
CA VAL A 135 17.05 -19.68 39.22
C VAL A 135 17.73 -21.06 39.16
N ASN A 136 16.96 -22.11 38.87
CA ASN A 136 17.48 -23.48 38.76
C ASN A 136 18.48 -23.65 37.61
N ASN A 137 18.36 -22.90 36.52
CA ASN A 137 19.25 -22.99 35.37
C ASN A 137 20.49 -22.08 35.49
N ILE A 138 20.38 -20.93 36.17
CA ILE A 138 21.47 -19.95 36.24
C ILE A 138 22.45 -20.17 37.38
N ALA A 139 22.05 -20.84 38.48
CA ALA A 139 22.92 -21.09 39.64
C ALA A 139 24.19 -21.93 39.32
N LEU A 140 24.35 -22.43 38.09
CA LEU A 140 25.47 -23.26 37.64
C LEU A 140 26.41 -22.59 36.63
N TYR A 141 26.26 -21.30 36.36
CA TYR A 141 27.11 -20.49 35.48
C TYR A 141 28.30 -19.84 36.23
N ASP A 142 29.40 -19.52 35.51
CA ASP A 142 30.63 -18.90 36.07
C ASP A 142 30.61 -17.35 35.93
N GLU A 143 31.32 -16.66 36.82
CA GLU A 143 31.27 -15.20 37.10
C GLU A 143 31.40 -14.24 35.88
N ASN A 144 31.91 -14.69 34.72
CA ASN A 144 32.25 -13.81 33.58
C ASN A 144 31.14 -13.62 32.51
N GLU A 145 29.97 -14.27 32.61
CA GLU A 145 28.93 -14.27 31.54
C GLU A 145 27.71 -13.37 31.81
N TYR A 146 27.77 -12.44 32.78
CA TYR A 146 26.57 -11.87 33.42
C TYR A 146 26.16 -10.42 33.08
N GLU A 147 26.93 -9.68 32.30
CA GLU A 147 26.61 -8.27 32.01
C GLU A 147 25.77 -8.09 30.74
N ASN A 148 24.48 -7.75 30.92
CA ASN A 148 23.75 -6.68 30.19
C ASN A 148 22.23 -6.91 30.16
N PHE A 149 21.44 -6.41 31.13
CA PHE A 149 19.97 -6.31 30.95
C PHE A 149 19.31 -5.11 31.68
N ILE A 150 18.21 -4.61 31.07
CA ILE A 150 17.67 -3.23 31.05
C ILE A 150 16.29 -3.08 31.75
N ASN A 151 16.00 -1.84 32.19
CA ASN A 151 14.87 -1.12 32.85
C ASN A 151 13.36 -1.49 32.77
N GLU A 152 12.71 -1.17 33.90
CA GLU A 152 11.34 -0.67 34.25
C GLU A 152 10.05 -1.53 34.18
N LYS A 153 9.27 -1.40 35.28
CA LYS A 153 8.05 -2.10 35.78
C LYS A 153 8.22 -3.59 36.07
N ILE A 154 7.86 -4.01 37.30
CA ILE A 154 8.00 -5.38 37.86
C ILE A 154 7.40 -6.44 36.92
N LYS A 155 8.25 -7.23 36.26
CA LYS A 155 7.86 -8.32 35.35
C LYS A 155 8.64 -9.60 35.63
N VAL A 156 8.00 -10.76 35.47
CA VAL A 156 8.60 -12.08 35.70
C VAL A 156 9.55 -12.43 34.55
N LEU A 157 10.78 -12.78 34.88
CA LEU A 157 11.78 -13.34 33.97
C LEU A 157 11.65 -14.86 33.96
N SER A 158 11.38 -15.44 32.80
CA SER A 158 11.23 -16.90 32.63
C SER A 158 12.16 -17.48 31.57
N VAL A 159 12.43 -18.78 31.65
CA VAL A 159 13.18 -19.49 30.61
C VAL A 159 12.27 -19.70 29.40
N GLY A 160 12.74 -19.33 28.22
CA GLY A 160 12.06 -19.60 26.96
C GLY A 160 12.84 -20.57 26.07
N SER A 161 12.18 -21.11 25.05
CA SER A 161 12.85 -21.94 24.03
C SER A 161 13.15 -21.15 22.76
N VAL A 162 14.10 -21.66 21.97
CA VAL A 162 14.43 -21.13 20.63
C VAL A 162 13.22 -21.24 19.69
N ASP A 163 12.43 -22.32 19.79
CA ASP A 163 11.23 -22.50 18.98
C ASP A 163 10.15 -21.45 19.30
N GLU A 164 9.97 -21.11 20.58
CA GLU A 164 9.06 -20.04 20.97
C GLU A 164 9.51 -18.67 20.43
N PHE A 165 10.83 -18.43 20.35
CA PHE A 165 11.38 -17.22 19.74
C PHE A 165 11.09 -17.16 18.22
N TYR A 166 11.31 -18.25 17.48
CA TYR A 166 10.97 -18.26 16.05
C TYR A 166 9.47 -18.08 15.80
N LEU A 167 8.61 -18.68 16.63
CA LEU A 167 7.16 -18.45 16.57
C LEU A 167 6.80 -16.98 16.85
N LEU A 168 7.52 -16.31 17.74
CA LEU A 168 7.37 -14.87 17.97
C LEU A 168 7.74 -14.08 16.71
N MET A 169 8.87 -14.38 16.06
CA MET A 169 9.29 -13.68 14.84
C MET A 169 8.31 -13.89 13.68
N ILE A 170 7.80 -15.11 13.49
CA ILE A 170 6.74 -15.43 12.52
C ILE A 170 5.49 -14.59 12.79
N ARG A 171 5.04 -14.52 14.05
CA ARG A 171 3.87 -13.71 14.42
C ARG A 171 4.07 -12.22 14.18
N ILE A 172 5.28 -11.70 14.39
CA ILE A 172 5.60 -10.31 14.03
C ILE A 172 5.45 -10.15 12.51
N MET A 173 6.10 -11.00 11.71
CA MET A 173 6.03 -10.92 10.24
C MET A 173 4.59 -11.02 9.69
N MET A 174 3.72 -11.80 10.33
CA MET A 174 2.31 -11.97 9.97
C MET A 174 1.38 -10.87 10.51
N SER A 175 1.90 -9.84 11.18
CA SER A 175 1.08 -8.76 11.74
C SER A 175 0.25 -8.07 10.65
N THR A 176 -1.05 -7.89 10.92
CA THR A 176 -1.95 -7.10 10.07
C THR A 176 -1.74 -5.59 10.25
N LYS A 177 -1.13 -5.17 11.36
CA LYS A 177 -0.77 -3.77 11.66
C LYS A 177 0.64 -3.46 11.16
N SER A 178 0.84 -2.22 10.69
CA SER A 178 2.17 -1.73 10.29
C SER A 178 3.18 -1.87 11.43
N PHE A 179 4.42 -2.22 11.07
CA PHE A 179 5.50 -2.40 12.03
C PHE A 179 5.85 -1.14 12.81
N SER A 180 5.94 -1.27 14.13
CA SER A 180 6.56 -0.25 14.99
C SER A 180 8.08 -0.18 14.77
N ASN A 181 8.70 0.91 15.21
CA ASN A 181 10.17 1.04 15.19
C ASN A 181 10.89 -0.12 15.90
N SER A 182 10.29 -0.66 16.97
CA SER A 182 10.80 -1.86 17.64
C SER A 182 10.66 -3.13 16.80
N ASP A 183 9.55 -3.30 16.07
CA ASP A 183 9.36 -4.44 15.15
C ASP A 183 10.42 -4.42 14.05
N GLN A 184 10.61 -3.24 13.45
CA GLN A 184 11.59 -3.01 12.40
C GLN A 184 13.02 -3.35 12.84
N SER A 185 13.40 -2.94 14.07
CA SER A 185 14.72 -3.22 14.64
C SER A 185 14.90 -4.70 15.00
N ASP A 186 13.87 -5.34 15.55
CA ASP A 186 13.92 -6.76 15.93
C ASP A 186 14.01 -7.64 14.67
N LEU A 187 13.25 -7.32 13.61
CA LEU A 187 13.31 -8.02 12.32
C LEU A 187 14.68 -7.88 11.65
N LEU A 188 15.23 -6.66 11.57
CA LEU A 188 16.56 -6.45 10.99
C LEU A 188 17.63 -7.25 11.75
N SER A 189 17.53 -7.28 13.08
CA SER A 189 18.44 -8.06 13.93
C SER A 189 18.27 -9.56 13.72
N PHE A 190 17.04 -10.03 13.52
CA PHE A 190 16.74 -11.42 13.18
C PHE A 190 17.36 -11.83 11.84
N PHE A 191 17.07 -11.09 10.75
CA PHE A 191 17.60 -11.41 9.42
C PHE A 191 19.12 -11.35 9.35
N LYS A 192 19.76 -10.47 10.14
CA LYS A 192 21.23 -10.38 10.19
C LYS A 192 21.90 -11.59 10.84
N ASN A 193 21.23 -12.29 11.75
CA ASN A 193 21.84 -13.35 12.58
C ASN A 193 21.28 -14.75 12.29
N GLU A 194 20.14 -14.88 11.61
CA GLU A 194 19.53 -16.16 11.26
C GLU A 194 19.86 -16.56 9.82
N LYS A 195 20.70 -17.58 9.63
CA LYS A 195 21.09 -18.07 8.30
C LYS A 195 19.99 -18.86 7.60
N ASP A 196 19.18 -19.60 8.34
CA ASP A 196 18.08 -20.42 7.80
C ASP A 196 16.74 -19.65 7.79
N TYR A 197 16.79 -18.33 7.64
CA TYR A 197 15.62 -17.44 7.77
C TYR A 197 14.47 -17.80 6.82
N LEU A 198 14.79 -18.38 5.65
CA LEU A 198 13.81 -18.82 4.66
C LEU A 198 12.80 -19.82 5.22
N LYS A 199 13.24 -20.70 6.14
CA LYS A 199 12.36 -21.68 6.81
C LYS A 199 11.29 -21.00 7.68
N TYR A 200 11.57 -19.79 8.15
CA TYR A 200 10.73 -19.04 9.08
C TYR A 200 9.96 -17.92 8.39
N LEU A 201 10.07 -17.78 7.07
CA LEU A 201 9.29 -16.81 6.32
C LEU A 201 7.83 -17.30 6.21
N PRO A 202 6.84 -16.52 6.67
CA PRO A 202 5.44 -16.94 6.60
C PRO A 202 4.98 -17.20 5.17
N GLU A 203 4.05 -18.14 4.97
CA GLU A 203 3.46 -18.40 3.65
C GLU A 203 2.78 -17.17 3.07
N SER A 204 1.95 -16.48 3.88
CA SER A 204 1.25 -15.25 3.50
C SER A 204 1.57 -14.10 4.45
N ILE A 205 1.78 -12.90 3.90
CA ILE A 205 1.97 -11.64 4.63
C ILE A 205 0.89 -10.67 4.15
N VAL A 206 -0.15 -10.50 4.96
CA VAL A 206 -1.36 -9.74 4.60
C VAL A 206 -1.07 -8.25 4.41
N ASN A 207 -0.24 -7.67 5.28
CA ASN A 207 0.08 -6.25 5.24
C ASN A 207 1.23 -5.99 4.24
N LYS A 208 0.95 -5.21 3.19
CA LYS A 208 1.87 -4.94 2.08
C LYS A 208 3.05 -4.04 2.44
N GLU A 209 2.85 -3.10 3.37
CA GLU A 209 3.93 -2.28 3.93
C GLU A 209 4.92 -3.16 4.71
N ASN A 210 4.38 -4.10 5.50
CA ASN A 210 5.19 -5.08 6.24
C ASN A 210 5.97 -6.00 5.29
N LEU A 211 5.34 -6.48 4.22
CA LEU A 211 6.01 -7.27 3.18
C LEU A 211 7.18 -6.50 2.56
N ALA A 212 6.96 -5.26 2.14
CA ALA A 212 8.01 -4.39 1.58
C ALA A 212 9.19 -4.22 2.55
N TYR A 213 8.92 -4.04 3.85
CA TYR A 213 9.97 -3.92 4.86
C TYR A 213 10.74 -5.23 5.09
N ILE A 214 10.06 -6.38 5.09
CA ILE A 214 10.71 -7.69 5.21
C ILE A 214 11.64 -7.93 4.02
N VAL A 215 11.18 -7.65 2.79
CA VAL A 215 11.99 -7.79 1.58
C VAL A 215 13.21 -6.86 1.65
N LYS A 216 13.04 -5.61 2.12
CA LYS A 216 14.19 -4.73 2.39
C LYS A 216 15.20 -5.35 3.34
N CYS A 217 14.76 -5.93 4.46
CA CYS A 217 15.68 -6.59 5.40
C CYS A 217 16.47 -7.72 4.74
N ILE A 218 15.80 -8.53 3.91
CA ILE A 218 16.44 -9.61 3.15
C ILE A 218 17.48 -9.02 2.19
N LEU A 219 17.14 -7.97 1.44
CA LEU A 219 18.07 -7.33 0.49
C LEU A 219 19.25 -6.64 1.18
N ASP A 220 19.03 -6.04 2.35
CA ASP A 220 20.09 -5.38 3.11
C ASP A 220 21.06 -6.38 3.78
N CYS A 221 20.58 -7.58 4.14
CA CYS A 221 21.41 -8.62 4.75
C CYS A 221 22.03 -9.59 3.74
N TYR A 222 21.35 -9.88 2.62
CA TYR A 222 21.70 -10.95 1.67
C TYR A 222 21.86 -10.47 0.22
N GLY A 223 21.98 -9.16 -0.02
CA GLY A 223 21.90 -8.53 -1.35
C GLY A 223 22.88 -9.02 -2.44
N ASN A 224 23.87 -9.84 -2.12
CA ASN A 224 24.74 -10.47 -3.12
C ASN A 224 24.09 -11.68 -3.81
N ASP A 225 23.13 -12.34 -3.15
CA ASP A 225 22.39 -13.50 -3.68
C ASP A 225 20.99 -13.56 -3.04
N PRO A 226 20.11 -12.59 -3.35
CA PRO A 226 18.77 -12.57 -2.76
C PRO A 226 17.91 -13.71 -3.36
N PRO A 227 17.05 -14.36 -2.54
CA PRO A 227 16.17 -15.44 -2.97
C PRO A 227 15.00 -14.89 -3.82
N THR A 228 15.32 -14.49 -5.05
CA THR A 228 14.42 -13.74 -5.95
C THR A 228 13.12 -14.47 -6.22
N ASP A 229 13.18 -15.78 -6.51
CA ASP A 229 11.98 -16.61 -6.73
C ASP A 229 11.04 -16.62 -5.52
N VAL A 230 11.59 -16.69 -4.31
CA VAL A 230 10.81 -16.68 -3.07
C VAL A 230 10.19 -15.30 -2.86
N ILE A 231 10.93 -14.22 -3.13
CA ILE A 231 10.43 -12.85 -3.02
C ILE A 231 9.26 -12.64 -3.99
N ILE A 232 9.41 -13.02 -5.26
CA ILE A 232 8.37 -12.87 -6.29
C ILE A 232 7.10 -13.61 -5.88
N GLN A 233 7.22 -14.83 -5.34
CA GLN A 233 6.07 -15.62 -4.86
C GLN A 233 5.30 -14.94 -3.72
N LYS A 234 5.89 -14.02 -2.95
CA LYS A 234 5.17 -13.31 -1.87
C LYS A 234 4.29 -12.17 -2.38
N TYR A 235 4.44 -11.74 -3.62
CA TYR A 235 3.60 -10.70 -4.22
C TYR A 235 2.37 -11.31 -4.91
N ASP A 236 1.46 -11.89 -4.10
CA ASP A 236 0.29 -12.68 -4.53
C ASP A 236 -0.62 -12.03 -5.59
N ARG A 237 -0.72 -10.70 -5.61
CA ARG A 237 -1.62 -9.95 -6.52
C ARG A 237 -0.93 -9.32 -7.70
N ARG A 238 0.41 -9.39 -7.74
CA ARG A 238 1.26 -8.80 -8.78
C ARG A 238 0.76 -7.40 -9.19
N ASP A 239 0.54 -6.55 -8.20
CA ASP A 239 0.09 -5.17 -8.35
C ASP A 239 1.31 -4.25 -8.32
N VAL A 240 1.41 -3.36 -9.29
CA VAL A 240 2.52 -2.41 -9.39
C VAL A 240 2.58 -1.47 -8.17
N ASN A 241 1.46 -1.20 -7.51
CA ASN A 241 1.43 -0.40 -6.28
C ASN A 241 2.13 -1.11 -5.10
N ASP A 242 2.07 -2.45 -5.04
CA ASP A 242 2.82 -3.22 -4.03
C ASP A 242 4.34 -3.09 -4.28
N VAL A 243 4.76 -3.06 -5.56
CA VAL A 243 6.16 -2.82 -5.92
C VAL A 243 6.57 -1.37 -5.65
N LEU A 244 5.67 -0.41 -5.87
CA LEU A 244 5.90 0.99 -5.52
C LEU A 244 6.16 1.17 -4.01
N LEU A 245 5.42 0.46 -3.15
CA LEU A 245 5.69 0.44 -1.71
C LEU A 245 7.10 -0.09 -1.38
N LEU A 246 7.55 -1.14 -2.08
CA LEU A 246 8.92 -1.64 -1.93
C LEU A 246 9.94 -0.58 -2.35
N ILE A 247 9.74 0.05 -3.52
CA ILE A 247 10.59 1.13 -4.01
C ILE A 247 10.67 2.27 -2.99
N GLU A 248 9.55 2.68 -2.41
CA GLU A 248 9.52 3.69 -1.36
C GLU A 248 10.32 3.27 -0.13
N VAL A 249 10.15 2.03 0.35
CA VAL A 249 10.85 1.52 1.54
C VAL A 249 12.36 1.40 1.31
N LEU A 250 12.78 1.04 0.10
CA LEU A 250 14.18 1.01 -0.32
C LEU A 250 14.76 2.43 -0.49
N SER A 251 13.95 3.39 -0.94
CA SER A 251 14.37 4.77 -1.22
C SER A 251 14.33 5.71 -0.01
N LYS A 252 13.57 5.36 1.05
CA LYS A 252 13.46 6.17 2.28
C LYS A 252 14.71 6.03 3.17
N LYS A 253 15.37 7.16 3.47
CA LYS A 253 16.15 7.32 4.72
C LYS A 253 15.18 7.41 5.91
N LYS A 254 15.59 6.93 7.10
CA LYS A 254 14.80 7.04 8.35
C LYS A 254 14.20 8.45 8.50
N GLY A 255 12.87 8.55 8.58
CA GLY A 255 12.18 9.72 9.16
C GLY A 255 11.28 10.58 8.27
N TYR A 256 11.02 10.24 6.99
CA TYR A 256 10.12 11.04 6.14
C TYR A 256 8.98 10.22 5.54
N TYR A 257 7.75 10.56 5.92
CA TYR A 257 6.52 10.25 5.17
C TYR A 257 6.20 11.48 4.31
N GLY A 258 6.44 11.42 3.00
CA GLY A 258 6.07 12.49 2.07
C GLY A 258 6.73 12.36 0.70
N ASP A 259 5.87 12.33 -0.33
CA ASP A 259 5.93 12.73 -1.76
C ASP A 259 7.25 12.67 -2.59
N GLU A 260 8.40 12.28 -2.05
CA GLU A 260 9.67 12.31 -2.79
C GLU A 260 10.48 11.02 -2.68
N ILE A 261 10.34 10.16 -3.69
CA ILE A 261 11.30 9.11 -4.03
C ILE A 261 12.59 9.81 -4.48
N ASN A 262 13.68 9.78 -3.71
CA ASN A 262 14.86 10.62 -4.00
C ASN A 262 16.19 9.87 -4.17
N GLN A 263 16.22 8.52 -4.19
CA GLN A 263 17.48 7.75 -4.18
C GLN A 263 17.44 6.38 -4.90
N ILE A 264 16.59 6.18 -5.91
CA ILE A 264 16.59 4.89 -6.64
C ILE A 264 17.89 4.71 -7.42
N ASN A 265 18.52 5.80 -7.85
CA ASN A 265 19.83 5.79 -8.48
C ASN A 265 20.94 5.15 -7.60
N CYS A 266 20.78 5.13 -6.28
CA CYS A 266 21.72 4.51 -5.34
C CYS A 266 21.54 2.99 -5.20
N LEU A 267 20.49 2.41 -5.80
CA LEU A 267 20.30 0.96 -5.81
C LEU A 267 21.32 0.30 -6.73
N ASP A 268 21.91 -0.79 -6.26
CA ASP A 268 22.76 -1.64 -7.08
C ASP A 268 21.98 -2.33 -8.22
N TYR A 269 22.72 -2.91 -9.17
CA TYR A 269 22.15 -3.58 -10.33
C TYR A 269 21.16 -4.70 -9.96
N LEU A 270 21.45 -5.48 -8.91
CA LEU A 270 20.63 -6.62 -8.52
C LEU A 270 19.28 -6.16 -7.95
N LYS A 271 19.28 -5.12 -7.12
CA LYS A 271 18.06 -4.50 -6.61
C LYS A 271 17.22 -3.91 -7.73
N LYS A 272 17.85 -3.19 -8.68
CA LYS A 272 17.16 -2.66 -9.86
C LYS A 272 16.53 -3.77 -10.71
N ARG A 273 17.28 -4.84 -10.99
CA ARG A 273 16.80 -6.00 -11.74
C ARG A 273 15.62 -6.69 -11.03
N LEU A 274 15.70 -6.92 -9.73
CA LEU A 274 14.59 -7.48 -8.94
C LEU A 274 13.31 -6.63 -9.04
N LEU A 275 13.44 -5.30 -8.95
CA LEU A 275 12.30 -4.39 -9.08
C LEU A 275 11.65 -4.51 -10.47
N LEU A 276 12.46 -4.55 -11.54
CA LEU A 276 11.97 -4.73 -12.90
C LEU A 276 11.31 -6.10 -13.11
N GLU A 277 11.87 -7.15 -12.51
CA GLU A 277 11.30 -8.48 -12.57
C GLU A 277 9.94 -8.54 -11.85
N LEU A 278 9.82 -7.93 -10.66
CA LEU A 278 8.54 -7.81 -9.96
C LEU A 278 7.52 -7.03 -10.80
N ILE A 279 7.92 -5.92 -11.42
CA ILE A 279 7.06 -5.12 -12.31
C ILE A 279 6.64 -5.91 -13.54
N ASP A 280 7.54 -6.68 -14.17
CA ASP A 280 7.22 -7.45 -15.37
C ASP A 280 6.24 -8.60 -15.08
N HIS A 281 6.21 -9.09 -13.84
CA HIS A 281 5.20 -10.07 -13.42
C HIS A 281 3.83 -9.42 -13.11
N CYS A 282 3.74 -8.09 -12.99
CA CYS A 282 2.50 -7.40 -12.65
C CYS A 282 1.46 -7.39 -13.77
N GLU A 283 0.19 -7.52 -13.39
CA GLU A 283 -0.96 -7.37 -14.27
C GLU A 283 -1.40 -5.89 -14.35
N ASN A 284 -2.03 -5.50 -15.47
CA ASN A 284 -2.56 -4.13 -15.68
C ASN A 284 -1.55 -3.00 -15.37
N ARG A 285 -0.25 -3.26 -15.60
CA ARG A 285 0.83 -2.35 -15.21
C ARG A 285 0.83 -1.05 -16.01
N TYR A 286 0.51 -1.10 -17.30
CA TYR A 286 0.45 0.09 -18.16
C TYR A 286 -0.58 1.11 -17.65
N GLU A 287 -1.77 0.68 -17.25
CA GLU A 287 -2.79 1.55 -16.65
C GLU A 287 -2.28 2.23 -15.37
N ASN A 288 -1.59 1.48 -14.51
CA ASN A 288 -0.97 2.03 -13.30
C ASN A 288 0.17 3.01 -13.61
N PHE A 289 0.94 2.77 -14.67
CA PHE A 289 1.98 3.71 -15.14
C PHE A 289 1.37 5.02 -15.59
N VAL A 290 0.23 4.99 -16.30
CA VAL A 290 -0.45 6.20 -16.77
C VAL A 290 -1.06 6.98 -15.61
N ARG A 291 -1.65 6.30 -14.62
CA ARG A 291 -2.28 6.94 -13.43
C ARG A 291 -1.29 7.71 -12.55
N LYS A 292 -0.08 7.18 -12.39
CA LYS A 292 1.01 7.76 -11.57
C LYS A 292 2.23 8.07 -12.42
N ARG A 293 1.98 8.70 -13.57
CA ARG A 293 2.96 8.88 -14.65
C ARG A 293 4.21 9.61 -14.20
N SER A 294 4.07 10.69 -13.43
CA SER A 294 5.22 11.48 -12.99
C SER A 294 6.14 10.67 -12.08
N ILE A 295 5.55 9.86 -11.20
CA ILE A 295 6.24 8.95 -10.29
C ILE A 295 6.96 7.87 -11.09
N TRP A 296 6.26 7.18 -11.98
CA TRP A 296 6.84 6.09 -12.77
C TRP A 296 7.92 6.55 -13.74
N LYS A 297 7.73 7.69 -14.41
CA LYS A 297 8.79 8.30 -15.24
C LYS A 297 10.06 8.54 -14.41
N LYS A 298 9.93 9.18 -13.24
CA LYS A 298 11.07 9.41 -12.34
C LYS A 298 11.75 8.10 -11.93
N ILE A 299 10.97 7.08 -11.58
CA ILE A 299 11.48 5.74 -11.23
C ILE A 299 12.28 5.14 -12.39
N PHE A 300 11.71 5.09 -13.59
CA PHE A 300 12.36 4.47 -14.75
C PHE A 300 13.59 5.25 -15.23
N ASP A 301 13.57 6.58 -15.12
CA ASP A 301 14.72 7.43 -15.38
C ASP A 301 15.85 7.16 -14.38
N GLU A 302 15.54 7.01 -13.08
CA GLU A 302 16.53 6.69 -12.03
C GLU A 302 17.07 5.24 -12.11
N ILE A 303 16.25 4.29 -12.60
CA ILE A 303 16.69 2.92 -12.86
C ILE A 303 17.69 2.88 -14.03
N ASN A 304 17.54 3.78 -15.02
CA ASN A 304 18.20 3.78 -16.32
C ASN A 304 17.80 2.55 -17.16
N MET A 305 16.57 2.57 -17.69
CA MET A 305 16.00 1.45 -18.46
C MET A 305 16.82 1.03 -19.70
N ASN A 306 17.70 1.89 -20.23
CA ASN A 306 18.56 1.53 -21.37
C ASN A 306 19.48 0.35 -21.05
N ASP A 307 19.89 0.18 -19.78
CA ASP A 307 20.73 -0.92 -19.34
C ASP A 307 19.99 -2.28 -19.43
N PHE A 308 18.66 -2.25 -19.50
CA PHE A 308 17.76 -3.40 -19.42
C PHE A 308 16.98 -3.68 -20.71
N GLU A 309 17.30 -2.98 -21.81
CA GLU A 309 16.50 -3.03 -23.06
C GLU A 309 16.42 -4.41 -23.69
N LYS A 310 17.47 -5.21 -23.56
CA LYS A 310 17.47 -6.59 -24.07
C LYS A 310 16.67 -7.56 -23.20
N GLU A 311 16.62 -7.29 -21.89
CA GLU A 311 16.00 -8.19 -20.91
C GLU A 311 14.49 -7.94 -20.80
N TYR A 312 14.05 -6.67 -20.87
CA TYR A 312 12.65 -6.28 -20.70
C TYR A 312 12.12 -5.39 -21.85
N PRO A 313 12.17 -5.85 -23.11
CA PRO A 313 11.81 -5.03 -24.28
C PRO A 313 10.34 -4.56 -24.26
N LYS A 314 9.41 -5.39 -23.76
CA LYS A 314 7.99 -5.04 -23.62
C LYS A 314 7.77 -3.90 -22.62
N LEU A 315 8.46 -3.96 -21.47
CA LEU A 315 8.35 -2.92 -20.45
C LEU A 315 8.88 -1.58 -20.97
N ILE A 316 9.98 -1.57 -21.72
CA ILE A 316 10.49 -0.34 -22.35
C ILE A 316 9.50 0.24 -23.35
N GLU A 317 8.85 -0.61 -24.13
CA GLU A 317 7.81 -0.17 -25.06
C GLU A 317 6.65 0.51 -24.32
N GLU A 318 6.16 -0.09 -23.24
CA GLU A 318 5.11 0.48 -22.39
C GLU A 318 5.53 1.81 -21.75
N ILE A 319 6.78 1.92 -21.30
CA ILE A 319 7.31 3.17 -20.72
C ILE A 319 7.37 4.28 -21.76
N LYS A 320 7.82 3.96 -22.99
CA LYS A 320 7.84 4.90 -24.11
C LYS A 320 6.43 5.35 -24.49
N SER A 321 5.41 4.51 -24.31
CA SER A 321 4.01 4.87 -24.57
C SER A 321 3.31 5.59 -23.42
N ILE A 322 3.89 5.74 -22.23
CA ILE A 322 3.31 6.55 -21.12
C ILE A 322 2.98 7.99 -21.59
N ASP A 323 3.76 8.53 -22.54
CA ASP A 323 3.51 9.86 -23.11
C ASP A 323 2.31 9.95 -24.06
N LYS A 324 1.93 8.82 -24.68
CA LYS A 324 0.83 8.72 -25.64
C LYS A 324 -0.44 9.34 -25.06
N TYR A 325 -0.73 9.07 -23.80
CA TYR A 325 -1.97 9.47 -23.16
C TYR A 325 -2.17 10.98 -23.03
N ASN A 326 -1.17 11.72 -22.50
CA ASN A 326 -1.31 13.18 -22.40
C ASN A 326 -1.42 13.81 -23.77
N ILE A 327 -0.73 13.26 -24.78
CA ILE A 327 -0.84 13.73 -26.16
C ILE A 327 -2.24 13.50 -26.71
N PHE A 328 -2.76 12.27 -26.57
CA PHE A 328 -4.09 11.90 -27.04
C PHE A 328 -5.14 12.77 -26.36
N ASN A 329 -5.08 12.90 -25.04
CA ASN A 329 -6.01 13.73 -24.28
C ASN A 329 -5.86 15.22 -24.58
N SER A 330 -4.67 15.75 -24.83
CA SER A 330 -4.52 17.14 -25.26
C SER A 330 -5.21 17.39 -26.59
N ILE A 331 -5.10 16.46 -27.54
CA ILE A 331 -5.77 16.55 -28.84
C ILE A 331 -7.28 16.41 -28.67
N TYR A 332 -7.72 15.40 -27.93
CA TYR A 332 -9.13 15.06 -27.74
C TYR A 332 -9.90 16.13 -26.96
N LEU A 333 -9.25 16.70 -25.93
CA LEU A 333 -9.80 17.78 -25.14
C LEU A 333 -9.96 19.05 -25.99
N ARG A 334 -8.98 19.38 -26.84
CA ARG A 334 -9.08 20.56 -27.71
C ARG A 334 -10.19 20.41 -28.77
N LYS A 335 -10.26 19.24 -29.43
CA LYS A 335 -11.20 19.03 -30.55
C LYS A 335 -12.62 18.73 -30.09
N HIS A 336 -12.82 17.95 -29.04
CA HIS A 336 -14.14 17.47 -28.62
C HIS A 336 -14.46 17.71 -27.14
N ASN A 337 -13.58 18.33 -26.35
CA ASN A 337 -13.72 18.45 -24.89
C ASN A 337 -13.86 17.09 -24.22
N LYS A 338 -13.15 16.08 -24.70
CA LYS A 338 -13.18 14.73 -24.12
C LYS A 338 -11.83 14.29 -23.61
N LEU A 339 -11.85 13.37 -22.66
CA LEU A 339 -10.67 12.73 -22.09
C LEU A 339 -10.88 11.21 -22.08
N ILE A 340 -9.89 10.47 -22.54
CA ILE A 340 -9.75 9.05 -22.23
C ILE A 340 -9.33 8.99 -20.76
N LEU A 341 -9.88 8.09 -19.94
CA LEU A 341 -9.41 7.83 -18.58
C LEU A 341 -8.99 6.36 -18.48
N TYR A 342 -7.82 6.09 -17.93
CA TYR A 342 -7.40 4.72 -17.62
C TYR A 342 -7.64 4.42 -16.14
N GLY A 343 -8.57 3.51 -15.92
CA GLY A 343 -9.06 3.12 -14.61
C GLY A 343 -10.09 2.01 -14.73
N ASN A 344 -10.21 1.15 -13.71
CA ASN A 344 -11.38 0.26 -13.56
C ASN A 344 -12.68 1.07 -13.74
N ALA A 345 -13.23 1.08 -14.95
CA ALA A 345 -14.52 1.67 -15.27
C ALA A 345 -15.65 1.06 -14.42
N ASP A 346 -15.37 -0.15 -13.87
CA ASP A 346 -16.22 -0.91 -12.98
C ASP A 346 -16.28 -0.37 -11.54
N ILE A 347 -15.45 0.61 -11.16
CA ILE A 347 -15.49 1.23 -9.83
C ILE A 347 -15.60 2.75 -9.98
N ASN A 348 -16.80 3.28 -9.75
CA ASN A 348 -17.07 4.70 -9.66
C ASN A 348 -17.60 5.07 -8.26
N LEU A 349 -17.77 6.37 -8.01
CA LEU A 349 -18.21 6.89 -6.71
C LEU A 349 -19.56 6.31 -6.24
N ASP A 350 -20.48 6.04 -7.15
CA ASP A 350 -21.82 5.51 -6.81
C ASP A 350 -21.73 4.07 -6.31
N ILE A 351 -20.90 3.24 -6.95
CA ILE A 351 -20.65 1.85 -6.54
C ILE A 351 -19.97 1.83 -5.17
N LEU A 352 -19.03 2.74 -4.92
CA LEU A 352 -18.43 2.89 -3.60
C LEU A 352 -19.50 3.26 -2.56
N PHE A 353 -20.36 4.24 -2.86
CA PHE A 353 -21.38 4.69 -1.93
C PHE A 353 -22.36 3.57 -1.57
N GLN A 354 -22.86 2.86 -2.59
CA GLN A 354 -23.74 1.72 -2.41
C GLN A 354 -23.10 0.65 -1.50
N ARG A 355 -21.86 0.27 -1.78
CA ARG A 355 -21.15 -0.77 -1.00
C ARG A 355 -20.94 -0.37 0.46
N GLU A 356 -20.57 0.88 0.73
CA GLU A 356 -20.39 1.35 2.10
C GLU A 356 -21.72 1.40 2.86
N ILE A 357 -22.82 1.78 2.21
CA ILE A 357 -24.16 1.74 2.83
C ILE A 357 -24.58 0.29 3.11
N GLU A 358 -24.48 -0.60 2.13
CA GLU A 358 -24.84 -2.02 2.28
C GLU A 358 -24.06 -2.66 3.44
N LYS A 359 -22.75 -2.44 3.47
CA LYS A 359 -21.89 -2.91 4.55
C LYS A 359 -22.28 -2.32 5.91
N ALA A 360 -22.56 -1.01 5.98
CA ALA A 360 -22.96 -0.36 7.23
C ALA A 360 -24.31 -0.88 7.75
N ILE A 361 -25.25 -1.24 6.85
CA ILE A 361 -26.52 -1.87 7.22
C ILE A 361 -26.28 -3.28 7.76
N GLU A 362 -25.39 -4.07 7.14
CA GLU A 362 -25.04 -5.42 7.60
C GLU A 362 -24.33 -5.41 8.97
N GLU A 363 -23.48 -4.41 9.22
CA GLU A 363 -22.72 -4.28 10.47
C GLU A 363 -23.54 -3.65 11.61
N ASP A 364 -24.69 -3.05 11.34
CA ASP A 364 -25.56 -2.47 12.37
C ASP A 364 -26.33 -3.56 13.12
N ASN A 365 -26.15 -3.61 14.45
CA ASN A 365 -26.74 -4.63 15.33
C ASN A 365 -28.28 -4.65 15.30
N PHE A 366 -28.92 -3.50 15.13
CA PHE A 366 -30.37 -3.39 15.12
C PHE A 366 -30.93 -3.77 13.75
N LEU A 367 -30.38 -3.22 12.66
CA LEU A 367 -30.86 -3.46 11.31
C LEU A 367 -30.65 -4.92 10.88
N SER A 368 -29.49 -5.50 11.21
CA SER A 368 -29.15 -6.90 10.89
C SER A 368 -30.05 -7.93 11.60
N THR A 369 -30.63 -7.57 12.75
CA THR A 369 -31.55 -8.44 13.51
C THR A 369 -33.02 -8.07 13.33
N SER A 370 -33.29 -7.01 12.56
CA SER A 370 -34.66 -6.55 12.31
C SER A 370 -35.38 -7.44 11.29
N ASN A 371 -36.72 -7.41 11.31
CA ASN A 371 -37.54 -8.08 10.31
C ASN A 371 -37.64 -7.31 8.98
N TYR A 372 -36.96 -6.17 8.86
CA TYR A 372 -37.02 -5.31 7.69
C TYR A 372 -35.96 -5.74 6.67
N CYS A 373 -36.35 -5.86 5.40
CA CYS A 373 -35.41 -6.07 4.31
C CYS A 373 -35.04 -4.73 3.70
N ILE A 374 -33.83 -4.23 4.00
CA ILE A 374 -33.34 -2.94 3.48
C ILE A 374 -32.38 -3.21 2.34
N LYS A 375 -32.63 -2.61 1.18
CA LYS A 375 -31.77 -2.71 -0.01
C LYS A 375 -31.48 -1.32 -0.57
N VAL A 376 -30.24 -1.10 -0.99
CA VAL A 376 -29.90 0.09 -1.79
C VAL A 376 -30.40 -0.15 -3.21
N LYS A 377 -31.33 0.69 -3.69
CA LYS A 377 -31.83 0.59 -5.08
C LYS A 377 -30.83 1.20 -6.06
N HIS A 378 -30.34 2.38 -5.72
CA HIS A 378 -29.38 3.11 -6.54
C HIS A 378 -28.80 4.29 -5.73
N CYS A 379 -27.53 4.58 -5.99
CA CYS A 379 -26.85 5.80 -5.58
C CYS A 379 -26.44 6.60 -6.81
N ASN A 380 -26.60 7.93 -6.76
CA ASN A 380 -26.09 8.85 -7.79
C ASN A 380 -25.52 10.09 -7.10
N LEU A 381 -24.19 10.15 -7.00
CA LEU A 381 -23.48 11.20 -6.28
C LEU A 381 -23.97 11.31 -4.83
N LEU A 382 -24.58 12.45 -4.43
CA LEU A 382 -25.12 12.68 -3.09
C LEU A 382 -26.58 12.23 -2.94
N ASN A 383 -27.19 11.65 -3.98
CA ASN A 383 -28.53 11.10 -3.96
C ASN A 383 -28.50 9.58 -3.71
N CYS A 384 -29.40 9.07 -2.89
CA CYS A 384 -29.54 7.64 -2.65
C CYS A 384 -31.00 7.25 -2.41
N ILE A 385 -31.43 6.14 -3.02
CA ILE A 385 -32.77 5.57 -2.80
C ILE A 385 -32.62 4.21 -2.13
N LEU A 386 -33.24 4.10 -0.95
CA LEU A 386 -33.35 2.84 -0.22
C LEU A 386 -34.74 2.24 -0.43
N SER A 387 -34.81 0.91 -0.53
CA SER A 387 -36.05 0.15 -0.50
C SER A 387 -36.15 -0.62 0.81
N ILE A 388 -37.30 -0.52 1.48
CA ILE A 388 -37.65 -1.29 2.67
C ILE A 388 -38.79 -2.24 2.28
N ASP A 389 -38.61 -3.52 2.55
CA ASP A 389 -39.57 -4.61 2.28
C ASP A 389 -40.04 -4.64 0.81
N ASP A 390 -39.17 -4.21 -0.10
CA ASP A 390 -39.37 -4.11 -1.56
C ASP A 390 -40.51 -3.16 -2.04
N ASP A 391 -41.31 -2.56 -1.15
CA ASP A 391 -42.48 -1.72 -1.48
C ASP A 391 -42.38 -0.24 -1.06
N ARG A 392 -41.56 0.05 -0.03
CA ARG A 392 -41.37 1.40 0.52
C ARG A 392 -40.04 1.98 0.10
N GLU A 393 -40.07 3.14 -0.52
CA GLU A 393 -38.85 3.85 -0.92
C GLU A 393 -38.64 5.06 0.00
N ILE A 394 -37.39 5.26 0.39
CA ILE A 394 -36.93 6.47 1.06
C ILE A 394 -35.86 7.10 0.19
N GLU A 395 -36.07 8.35 -0.18
CA GLU A 395 -35.11 9.14 -0.95
C GLU A 395 -34.29 10.02 0.00
N TYR A 396 -32.98 9.93 -0.11
CA TYR A 396 -32.01 10.77 0.57
C TYR A 396 -31.30 11.68 -0.43
N GLU A 397 -31.09 12.93 -0.05
CA GLU A 397 -30.17 13.86 -0.71
C GLU A 397 -29.24 14.44 0.34
N ASN A 398 -27.94 14.34 0.09
CA ASN A 398 -26.92 14.90 0.95
C ASN A 398 -27.08 14.48 2.43
N GLY A 399 -27.36 13.18 2.64
CA GLY A 399 -27.53 12.57 3.96
C GLY A 399 -28.90 12.77 4.59
N LYS A 400 -29.77 13.59 3.97
CA LYS A 400 -31.06 13.98 4.54
C LYS A 400 -32.22 13.38 3.76
N VAL A 401 -33.19 12.88 4.51
CA VAL A 401 -34.46 12.39 3.98
C VAL A 401 -35.20 13.52 3.28
N ILE A 402 -35.68 13.25 2.06
CA ILE A 402 -36.45 14.23 1.28
C ILE A 402 -37.88 13.75 1.01
N SER A 403 -38.06 12.46 0.79
CA SER A 403 -39.38 11.86 0.63
C SER A 403 -39.45 10.54 1.39
N THR A 404 -40.51 10.38 2.17
CA THR A 404 -40.86 9.13 2.84
C THR A 404 -42.23 8.69 2.36
N LYS A 405 -42.34 7.45 1.90
CA LYS A 405 -43.59 6.72 2.11
C LYS A 405 -43.73 6.48 3.61
N VAL A 406 -44.93 6.58 4.16
CA VAL A 406 -45.18 6.55 5.61
C VAL A 406 -44.60 5.27 6.22
N ILE A 407 -43.57 5.42 7.06
CA ILE A 407 -42.96 4.35 7.85
C ILE A 407 -43.11 4.75 9.32
N HIS A 408 -43.86 3.96 10.08
CA HIS A 408 -44.20 4.25 11.48
C HIS A 408 -43.24 3.56 12.47
N ASN A 409 -41.93 3.61 12.20
CA ASN A 409 -40.92 3.05 13.10
C ASN A 409 -39.77 4.04 13.29
N ASP A 410 -39.85 4.80 14.39
CA ASP A 410 -38.89 5.88 14.68
C ASP A 410 -37.47 5.35 14.91
N LEU A 411 -37.33 4.19 15.58
CA LEU A 411 -36.04 3.58 15.86
C LEU A 411 -35.35 3.08 14.58
N LEU A 412 -36.12 2.45 13.69
CA LEU A 412 -35.63 2.06 12.35
C LEU A 412 -35.11 3.28 11.59
N MET A 413 -35.90 4.35 11.56
CA MET A 413 -35.52 5.57 10.85
C MET A 413 -34.31 6.25 11.48
N GLU A 414 -34.15 6.22 12.81
CA GLU A 414 -32.98 6.77 13.50
C GLU A 414 -31.67 6.06 13.06
N HIS A 415 -31.67 4.73 13.05
CA HIS A 415 -30.51 3.95 12.61
C HIS A 415 -30.18 4.20 11.13
N ILE A 416 -31.19 4.15 10.24
CA ILE A 416 -30.97 4.40 8.81
C ILE A 416 -30.46 5.83 8.57
N ASN A 417 -31.08 6.84 9.19
CA ASN A 417 -30.64 8.23 9.04
C ASN A 417 -29.19 8.42 9.51
N THR A 418 -28.80 7.75 10.60
CA THR A 418 -27.44 7.82 11.14
C THR A 418 -26.42 7.23 10.16
N ILE A 419 -26.73 6.06 9.58
CA ILE A 419 -25.89 5.43 8.54
C ILE A 419 -25.81 6.34 7.32
N MET A 420 -26.95 6.84 6.83
CA MET A 420 -27.00 7.67 5.63
C MET A 420 -26.21 8.96 5.79
N GLU A 421 -26.31 9.65 6.92
CA GLU A 421 -25.51 10.86 7.18
C GLU A 421 -24.00 10.54 7.23
N LYS A 422 -23.63 9.46 7.93
CA LYS A 422 -22.24 9.03 8.08
C LYS A 422 -21.60 8.63 6.75
N GLU A 423 -22.27 7.78 5.97
CA GLU A 423 -21.72 7.32 4.69
C GLU A 423 -21.77 8.43 3.63
N THR A 424 -22.75 9.34 3.69
CA THR A 424 -22.75 10.54 2.84
C THR A 424 -21.57 11.47 3.15
N GLU A 425 -21.13 11.61 4.41
CA GLU A 425 -19.91 12.38 4.75
C GLU A 425 -18.67 11.84 4.03
N VAL A 426 -18.56 10.51 3.89
CA VAL A 426 -17.46 9.89 3.13
C VAL A 426 -17.49 10.34 1.67
N ILE A 427 -18.66 10.37 1.05
CA ILE A 427 -18.85 10.82 -0.34
C ILE A 427 -18.60 12.33 -0.48
N ARG A 428 -19.07 13.15 0.47
CA ARG A 428 -18.75 14.59 0.52
C ARG A 428 -17.24 14.80 0.56
N TYR A 429 -16.53 14.05 1.40
CA TYR A 429 -15.07 14.14 1.47
C TYR A 429 -14.40 13.79 0.13
N LYS A 430 -14.87 12.75 -0.56
CA LYS A 430 -14.36 12.35 -1.90
C LYS A 430 -14.63 13.38 -2.99
N LEU A 431 -15.80 14.05 -2.95
CA LEU A 431 -16.17 15.09 -3.91
C LEU A 431 -15.46 16.43 -3.70
N ASN A 432 -14.80 16.64 -2.57
CA ASN A 432 -14.24 17.94 -2.20
C ASN A 432 -13.25 18.50 -3.23
N ARG A 433 -12.21 17.71 -3.59
CA ARG A 433 -11.18 18.15 -4.54
C ARG A 433 -11.71 18.25 -5.98
N PRO A 434 -12.49 17.29 -6.50
CA PRO A 434 -13.12 17.42 -7.80
C PRO A 434 -14.01 18.67 -7.95
N LEU A 435 -14.80 19.01 -6.92
CA LEU A 435 -15.63 20.21 -6.94
C LEU A 435 -14.80 21.49 -6.91
N ALA A 436 -13.70 21.52 -6.14
CA ALA A 436 -12.76 22.63 -6.14
C ALA A 436 -12.09 22.81 -7.52
N LEU A 437 -11.67 21.70 -8.15
CA LEU A 437 -11.15 21.73 -9.52
C LEU A 437 -12.21 22.23 -10.51
N ASN A 438 -13.46 21.76 -10.39
CA ASN A 438 -14.55 22.19 -11.26
C ASN A 438 -14.79 23.71 -11.16
N ASP A 439 -14.82 24.27 -9.95
CA ASP A 439 -14.98 25.73 -9.78
C ASP A 439 -13.80 26.49 -10.39
N ASN A 440 -12.57 25.97 -10.27
CA ASN A 440 -11.40 26.54 -10.95
C ASN A 440 -11.52 26.53 -12.48
N ILE A 441 -11.89 25.40 -13.10
CA ILE A 441 -12.03 25.36 -14.57
C ILE A 441 -13.26 26.10 -15.09
N SER A 442 -14.26 26.36 -14.23
CA SER A 442 -15.43 27.17 -14.58
C SER A 442 -15.03 28.60 -14.97
N LYS A 443 -13.94 29.12 -14.41
CA LYS A 443 -13.34 30.42 -14.76
C LYS A 443 -12.70 30.43 -16.14
N LEU A 444 -12.41 29.27 -16.70
CA LEU A 444 -11.92 29.10 -18.08
C LEU A 444 -13.06 28.78 -19.06
N GLY A 445 -14.32 28.76 -18.61
CA GLY A 445 -15.47 28.41 -19.46
C GLY A 445 -15.69 26.91 -19.64
N TYR A 446 -15.20 26.08 -18.72
CA TYR A 446 -15.39 24.63 -18.75
C TYR A 446 -16.07 24.10 -17.49
N CYS A 447 -16.72 22.95 -17.59
CA CYS A 447 -17.22 22.20 -16.42
C CYS A 447 -17.01 20.71 -16.63
N LEU A 448 -16.88 19.94 -15.56
CA LEU A 448 -16.77 18.49 -15.63
C LEU A 448 -18.16 17.87 -15.83
N ASP A 449 -18.26 16.78 -16.58
CA ASP A 449 -19.47 15.97 -16.60
C ASP A 449 -19.59 15.06 -15.35
N ILE A 450 -20.72 14.35 -15.26
CA ILE A 450 -21.03 13.48 -14.11
C ILE A 450 -20.07 12.30 -14.04
N ASP A 451 -19.79 11.65 -15.17
CA ASP A 451 -18.99 10.43 -15.20
C ASP A 451 -17.53 10.71 -14.86
N LEU A 452 -16.95 11.78 -15.41
CA LEU A 452 -15.62 12.27 -15.07
C LEU A 452 -15.56 12.65 -13.59
N MET A 453 -16.55 13.38 -13.07
CA MET A 453 -16.62 13.76 -11.65
C MET A 453 -16.59 12.52 -10.74
N LYS A 454 -17.40 11.49 -11.04
CA LYS A 454 -17.45 10.24 -10.27
C LYS A 454 -16.12 9.50 -10.28
N ILE A 455 -15.41 9.49 -11.41
CA ILE A 455 -14.13 8.81 -11.55
C ILE A 455 -13.04 9.55 -10.78
N ILE A 456 -12.88 10.86 -11.00
CA ILE A 456 -11.80 11.63 -10.35
C ILE A 456 -12.04 11.83 -8.84
N ALA A 457 -13.27 11.68 -8.35
CA ALA A 457 -13.56 11.65 -6.91
C ALA A 457 -12.88 10.48 -6.18
N LEU A 458 -12.50 9.43 -6.90
CA LEU A 458 -11.76 8.30 -6.35
C LEU A 458 -10.25 8.47 -6.41
N TYR A 459 -9.75 9.51 -7.10
CA TYR A 459 -8.32 9.75 -7.24
C TYR A 459 -7.66 10.01 -5.89
N ASP A 460 -6.48 9.43 -5.71
CA ASP A 460 -5.60 9.80 -4.62
C ASP A 460 -5.03 11.23 -4.80
N LYS A 461 -4.24 11.69 -3.83
CA LYS A 461 -3.66 13.04 -3.86
C LYS A 461 -2.75 13.25 -5.08
N ASN A 462 -1.99 12.23 -5.47
CA ASN A 462 -1.02 12.30 -6.55
C ASN A 462 -1.71 12.22 -7.91
N GLU A 463 -2.66 11.30 -8.07
CA GLU A 463 -3.49 11.18 -9.28
C GLU A 463 -4.23 12.49 -9.56
N MET A 464 -4.85 13.10 -8.53
CA MET A 464 -5.52 14.39 -8.67
C MET A 464 -4.55 15.52 -9.03
N LYS A 465 -3.31 15.45 -8.55
CA LYS A 465 -2.25 16.42 -8.89
C LYS A 465 -1.84 16.31 -10.35
N GLU A 466 -1.54 15.11 -10.81
CA GLU A 466 -1.22 14.88 -12.22
C GLU A 466 -2.37 15.30 -13.15
N PHE A 467 -3.61 15.00 -12.76
CA PHE A 467 -4.79 15.42 -13.51
C PHE A 467 -4.92 16.95 -13.58
N ASN A 468 -4.73 17.66 -12.47
CA ASN A 468 -4.76 19.13 -12.44
C ASN A 468 -3.63 19.76 -13.26
N ASP A 469 -2.40 19.24 -13.10
CA ASP A 469 -1.20 19.73 -13.79
C ASP A 469 -1.27 19.46 -15.31
N PHE A 470 -2.05 18.46 -15.72
CA PHE A 470 -2.41 18.26 -17.12
C PHE A 470 -3.54 19.19 -17.58
N LEU A 471 -4.65 19.24 -16.84
CA LEU A 471 -5.88 19.86 -17.32
C LEU A 471 -5.78 21.38 -17.40
N ILE A 472 -5.34 22.05 -16.33
CA ILE A 472 -5.35 23.52 -16.27
C ILE A 472 -4.51 24.16 -17.37
N PRO A 473 -3.24 23.76 -17.60
CA PRO A 473 -2.42 24.38 -18.64
C PRO A 473 -2.98 24.16 -20.05
N ASN A 474 -3.59 23.00 -20.32
CA ASN A 474 -4.23 22.74 -21.60
C ASN A 474 -5.44 23.66 -21.82
N LEU A 475 -6.32 23.80 -20.83
CA LEU A 475 -7.49 24.68 -20.93
C LEU A 475 -7.08 26.16 -21.09
N GLN A 476 -6.09 26.62 -20.32
CA GLN A 476 -5.54 27.97 -20.49
C GLN A 476 -5.01 28.21 -21.91
N ARG A 477 -4.33 27.23 -22.50
CA ARG A 477 -3.82 27.32 -23.88
C ARG A 477 -4.96 27.44 -24.89
N PHE A 478 -6.07 26.74 -24.71
CA PHE A 478 -7.20 26.76 -25.65
C PHE A 478 -7.99 28.06 -25.60
N VAL A 479 -8.10 28.64 -24.41
CA VAL A 479 -8.74 29.94 -24.19
C VAL A 479 -7.86 31.09 -24.68
N GLY A 480 -6.53 30.92 -24.62
CA GLY A 480 -5.56 31.92 -25.01
C GLY A 480 -5.32 32.99 -23.94
N SER A 481 -4.45 33.96 -24.23
CA SER A 481 -4.02 35.00 -23.27
C SER A 481 -5.08 36.05 -22.93
N ALA A 482 -6.30 35.91 -23.46
CA ALA A 482 -7.38 36.88 -23.28
C ALA A 482 -8.11 36.75 -21.93
N ILE A 483 -8.02 35.59 -21.26
CA ILE A 483 -8.65 35.37 -19.95
C ILE A 483 -7.59 35.46 -18.85
N ASP A 484 -7.78 36.41 -17.94
CA ASP A 484 -6.99 36.52 -16.71
C ASP A 484 -7.47 35.45 -15.71
N TYR A 485 -6.68 34.39 -15.58
CA TYR A 485 -7.06 33.22 -14.80
C TYR A 485 -6.66 33.36 -13.33
N HIS A 486 -7.66 33.60 -12.48
CA HIS A 486 -7.54 33.57 -11.02
C HIS A 486 -8.35 32.42 -10.43
N PRO A 487 -7.73 31.28 -10.09
CA PRO A 487 -8.45 30.15 -9.51
C PRO A 487 -9.01 30.52 -8.12
N THR A 488 -10.26 30.14 -7.86
CA THR A 488 -10.87 30.26 -6.53
C THR A 488 -10.10 29.45 -5.49
N PHE A 489 -9.58 28.29 -5.91
CA PHE A 489 -8.83 27.36 -5.07
C PHE A 489 -7.44 27.11 -5.65
N PRO A 490 -6.47 28.02 -5.44
CA PRO A 490 -5.13 27.91 -6.05
C PRO A 490 -4.34 26.67 -5.58
N ASN A 491 -4.65 26.13 -4.41
CA ASN A 491 -4.05 24.90 -3.91
C ASN A 491 -5.10 23.88 -3.46
N ILE A 492 -5.72 23.24 -4.45
CA ILE A 492 -6.78 22.22 -4.23
C ILE A 492 -6.32 21.01 -3.39
N PHE A 493 -5.01 20.84 -3.15
CA PHE A 493 -4.46 19.72 -2.39
C PHE A 493 -4.35 20.00 -0.90
N THR A 494 -4.27 21.28 -0.52
CA THR A 494 -4.24 21.72 0.89
C THR A 494 -5.56 22.33 1.33
N PHE A 495 -6.36 22.80 0.37
CA PHE A 495 -7.63 23.45 0.64
C PHE A 495 -8.76 22.41 0.66
N ASN A 496 -9.56 22.42 1.72
CA ASN A 496 -10.81 21.65 1.80
C ASN A 496 -11.98 22.64 1.79
N ILE A 497 -12.90 22.47 0.84
CA ILE A 497 -14.20 23.15 0.91
C ILE A 497 -14.84 22.74 2.23
N SER A 498 -15.31 23.71 3.01
CA SER A 498 -15.97 23.39 4.28
C SER A 498 -17.18 22.46 4.03
N SER A 499 -17.45 21.51 4.94
CA SER A 499 -18.60 20.60 4.78
C SER A 499 -19.92 21.37 4.57
N TYR A 500 -20.06 22.53 5.22
CA TYR A 500 -21.22 23.42 5.06
C TYR A 500 -21.35 24.02 3.65
N SER A 501 -20.23 24.40 3.03
CA SER A 501 -20.21 25.00 1.69
C SER A 501 -20.16 23.97 0.56
N LEU A 502 -19.79 22.72 0.84
CA LEU A 502 -19.61 21.69 -0.20
C LEU A 502 -20.89 21.46 -1.01
N TYR A 503 -22.04 21.39 -0.33
CA TYR A 503 -23.31 21.21 -1.01
C TYR A 503 -23.67 22.40 -1.93
N TYR A 504 -23.25 23.61 -1.57
CA TYR A 504 -23.39 24.77 -2.46
C TYR A 504 -22.58 24.58 -3.76
N TYR A 505 -21.30 24.20 -3.66
CA TYR A 505 -20.47 23.96 -4.84
C TYR A 505 -20.94 22.77 -5.69
N TYR A 506 -21.48 21.73 -5.03
CA TYR A 506 -22.15 20.61 -5.71
C TYR A 506 -23.35 21.09 -6.53
N CYS A 507 -24.26 21.86 -5.93
CA CYS A 507 -25.40 22.44 -6.64
C CYS A 507 -24.97 23.38 -7.76
N LYS A 508 -23.94 24.21 -7.53
CA LYS A 508 -23.37 25.13 -8.52
C LYS A 508 -22.80 24.38 -9.72
N TRP A 509 -22.06 23.30 -9.49
CA TRP A 509 -21.56 22.45 -10.56
C TRP A 509 -22.67 21.85 -11.41
N LEU A 510 -23.69 21.23 -10.79
CA LEU A 510 -24.82 20.66 -11.52
C LEU A 510 -25.63 21.72 -12.28
N TYR A 511 -25.76 22.92 -11.70
CA TYR A 511 -26.37 24.07 -12.36
C TYR A 511 -25.61 24.49 -13.63
N HIS A 512 -24.27 24.55 -13.57
CA HIS A 512 -23.42 24.85 -14.72
C HIS A 512 -23.51 23.76 -15.79
N LEU A 513 -23.45 22.49 -15.38
CA LEU A 513 -23.49 21.36 -16.29
C LEU A 513 -24.79 21.32 -17.10
N GLU A 514 -25.93 21.53 -16.44
CA GLU A 514 -27.24 21.56 -17.11
C GLU A 514 -27.37 22.68 -18.16
N ARG A 515 -26.59 23.76 -18.00
CA ARG A 515 -26.60 24.93 -18.90
C ARG A 515 -25.44 24.97 -19.89
N SER A 516 -24.60 23.94 -19.91
CA SER A 516 -23.46 23.85 -20.84
C SER A 516 -23.92 23.71 -22.29
N ILE A 517 -23.14 24.25 -23.25
CA ILE A 517 -23.51 24.30 -24.68
C ILE A 517 -23.65 22.89 -25.26
N ASN A 518 -22.78 21.97 -24.83
CA ASN A 518 -22.75 20.60 -25.28
C ASN A 518 -23.52 19.73 -24.29
N ASN A 519 -24.82 20.01 -24.09
CA ASN A 519 -25.68 19.13 -23.29
C ASN A 519 -25.85 17.78 -24.02
N ILE A 520 -24.78 16.98 -24.01
CA ILE A 520 -24.63 15.66 -24.64
C ILE A 520 -25.57 14.67 -23.95
N TYR A 521 -25.95 14.98 -22.71
CA TYR A 521 -27.00 14.26 -22.04
C TYR A 521 -28.37 14.79 -22.46
N GLY A 522 -29.25 13.87 -22.87
CA GLY A 522 -30.66 14.20 -23.01
C GLY A 522 -31.21 14.85 -21.74
N ILE A 523 -32.22 15.71 -21.90
CA ILE A 523 -32.98 16.33 -20.81
C ILE A 523 -33.33 15.25 -19.76
N GLY A 524 -32.68 15.27 -18.59
CA GLY A 524 -32.98 14.37 -17.47
C GLY A 524 -31.82 13.55 -16.87
N SER A 525 -30.59 13.62 -17.38
CA SER A 525 -29.45 12.90 -16.77
C SER A 525 -28.88 13.58 -15.52
N VAL A 526 -29.01 14.90 -15.43
CA VAL A 526 -28.52 15.70 -14.30
C VAL A 526 -29.49 15.49 -13.13
N PRO A 527 -29.01 15.12 -11.94
CA PRO A 527 -29.86 14.95 -10.77
C PRO A 527 -30.75 16.17 -10.55
N VAL A 528 -32.07 16.04 -10.56
CA VAL A 528 -32.96 17.21 -10.38
C VAL A 528 -33.03 17.65 -8.91
N SER A 529 -32.58 16.79 -7.99
CA SER A 529 -32.62 17.00 -6.54
C SER A 529 -31.90 18.27 -6.08
N TYR A 530 -30.81 18.68 -6.75
CA TYR A 530 -30.06 19.90 -6.38
C TYR A 530 -30.94 21.17 -6.44
N LYS A 531 -31.97 21.18 -7.31
CA LYS A 531 -32.91 22.32 -7.46
C LYS A 531 -33.89 22.48 -6.32
N ARG A 532 -34.00 21.50 -5.41
CA ARG A 532 -34.95 21.54 -4.29
C ARG A 532 -34.63 22.69 -3.33
N ASN A 533 -33.36 23.05 -3.17
CA ASN A 533 -32.96 24.19 -2.34
C ASN A 533 -32.99 25.50 -3.13
N LYS A 534 -34.18 26.11 -3.24
CA LYS A 534 -34.40 27.35 -4.00
C LYS A 534 -33.48 28.51 -3.58
N LYS A 535 -33.07 28.58 -2.30
CA LYS A 535 -32.19 29.64 -1.80
C LYS A 535 -30.79 29.53 -2.43
N ILE A 536 -30.22 28.32 -2.44
CA ILE A 536 -28.92 28.06 -3.07
C ILE A 536 -28.98 28.38 -4.56
N ILE A 537 -30.06 27.96 -5.25
CA ILE A 537 -30.21 28.23 -6.68
C ILE A 537 -30.30 29.73 -6.98
N SER A 538 -31.06 30.50 -6.19
CA SER A 538 -31.13 31.94 -6.38
C SER A 538 -29.81 32.65 -6.14
N GLU A 539 -28.98 32.13 -5.22
CA GLU A 539 -27.63 32.64 -4.96
C GLU A 539 -26.71 32.36 -6.15
N ILE A 540 -26.70 31.12 -6.65
CA ILE A 540 -25.95 30.73 -7.86
C ILE A 540 -26.38 31.59 -9.06
N GLU A 541 -27.68 31.78 -9.28
CA GLU A 541 -28.23 32.61 -10.35
C GLU A 541 -27.76 34.07 -10.29
N SER A 542 -27.48 34.59 -9.09
CA SER A 542 -27.02 35.97 -8.89
C SER A 542 -25.52 36.16 -9.12
N GLU A 543 -24.72 35.10 -9.02
CA GLU A 543 -23.27 35.12 -9.22
C GLU A 543 -22.84 34.83 -10.66
N VAL A 544 -23.77 34.29 -11.45
CA VAL A 544 -23.46 33.66 -12.72
C VAL A 544 -23.62 34.65 -13.88
N ASP A 545 -22.51 35.09 -14.43
CA ASP A 545 -22.47 35.58 -15.81
C ASP A 545 -22.82 34.43 -16.75
N ILE A 546 -23.63 34.69 -17.79
CA ILE A 546 -24.07 33.68 -18.77
C ILE A 546 -22.86 33.23 -19.59
N PHE A 547 -22.06 32.33 -19.02
CA PHE A 547 -20.97 31.68 -19.72
C PHE A 547 -21.51 30.50 -20.51
N ASN A 548 -21.07 30.44 -21.75
CA ASN A 548 -21.24 29.32 -22.65
C ASN A 548 -20.26 28.20 -22.24
N TRP A 549 -20.51 27.53 -21.10
CA TRP A 549 -19.60 26.50 -20.60
C TRP A 549 -19.56 25.29 -21.53
N LYS A 550 -18.36 24.74 -21.72
CA LYS A 550 -18.14 23.46 -22.40
C LYS A 550 -18.01 22.35 -21.36
N ALA A 551 -18.87 21.34 -21.44
CA ALA A 551 -18.72 20.15 -20.62
C ALA A 551 -17.52 19.33 -21.12
N ILE A 552 -16.67 18.92 -20.18
CA ILE A 552 -15.57 17.98 -20.42
C ILE A 552 -16.09 16.59 -20.07
N THR A 553 -16.10 15.68 -21.04
CA THR A 553 -16.67 14.34 -20.86
C THR A 553 -15.62 13.23 -20.95
N VAL A 554 -16.00 12.05 -20.48
CA VAL A 554 -15.22 10.83 -20.71
C VAL A 554 -15.44 10.37 -22.16
N GLY A 555 -14.38 9.86 -22.78
CA GLY A 555 -14.41 9.19 -24.07
C GLY A 555 -13.50 7.95 -24.06
N ASP A 556 -13.39 7.28 -25.19
CA ASP A 556 -12.53 6.10 -25.33
C ASP A 556 -11.53 6.26 -26.49
N GLU A 557 -10.57 5.34 -26.55
CA GLU A 557 -9.52 5.37 -27.59
C GLU A 557 -10.09 5.09 -29.00
N LYS A 558 -11.22 4.38 -29.13
CA LYS A 558 -11.85 4.13 -30.43
C LYS A 558 -12.48 5.41 -30.98
N GLU A 559 -13.19 6.15 -30.14
CA GLU A 559 -13.74 7.46 -30.47
C GLU A 559 -12.61 8.45 -30.82
N PHE A 560 -11.53 8.47 -30.04
CA PHE A 560 -10.35 9.29 -30.36
C PHE A 560 -9.77 8.93 -31.73
N ASN A 561 -9.57 7.64 -32.00
CA ASN A 561 -9.04 7.18 -33.28
C ASN A 561 -9.96 7.56 -34.45
N HIS A 562 -11.28 7.56 -34.24
CA HIS A 562 -12.23 8.03 -35.23
C HIS A 562 -12.02 9.51 -35.58
N ILE A 563 -11.77 10.37 -34.58
CA ILE A 563 -11.47 11.79 -34.78
C ILE A 563 -10.18 11.98 -35.58
N ILE A 564 -9.17 11.16 -35.34
CA ILE A 564 -7.94 11.19 -36.14
C ILE A 564 -8.23 10.77 -37.60
N VAL A 565 -9.05 9.75 -37.82
CA VAL A 565 -9.45 9.32 -39.16
C VAL A 565 -10.25 10.41 -39.87
N GLU A 566 -11.19 11.08 -39.19
CA GLU A 566 -11.92 12.22 -39.72
C GLU A 566 -10.97 13.37 -40.09
N LEU A 567 -9.96 13.65 -39.25
CA LEU A 567 -8.94 14.64 -39.55
C LEU A 567 -8.14 14.25 -40.80
N LEU A 568 -7.71 13.00 -40.93
CA LEU A 568 -7.02 12.48 -42.13
C LEU A 568 -7.89 12.56 -43.39
N HIS A 569 -9.21 12.46 -43.25
CA HIS A 569 -10.20 12.58 -44.33
C HIS A 569 -10.67 14.01 -44.60
N SER A 570 -10.22 15.01 -43.82
CA SER A 570 -10.70 16.37 -43.96
C SER A 570 -10.55 16.89 -45.39
N THR A 571 -11.65 17.40 -45.93
CA THR A 571 -11.68 18.11 -47.21
C THR A 571 -11.15 19.53 -47.08
N GLU A 572 -11.20 20.12 -45.89
CA GLU A 572 -10.71 21.47 -45.59
C GLU A 572 -9.20 21.46 -45.35
N ASN A 573 -8.52 22.53 -45.77
CA ASN A 573 -7.08 22.67 -45.55
C ASN A 573 -6.74 22.63 -44.06
N TYR A 574 -5.70 21.88 -43.69
CA TYR A 574 -5.24 21.83 -42.31
C TYR A 574 -4.81 23.20 -41.78
N SER A 575 -5.27 23.49 -40.56
CA SER A 575 -4.68 24.53 -39.73
C SER A 575 -3.31 24.09 -39.21
N THR A 576 -2.56 25.03 -38.64
CA THR A 576 -1.30 24.72 -37.94
C THR A 576 -1.52 23.73 -36.81
N ASP A 577 -2.64 23.84 -36.08
CA ASP A 577 -2.97 22.92 -34.98
C ASP A 577 -3.27 21.52 -35.48
N ASP A 578 -3.95 21.38 -36.63
CA ASP A 578 -4.23 20.06 -37.23
C ASP A 578 -2.95 19.33 -37.63
N VAL A 579 -1.99 20.04 -38.24
CA VAL A 579 -0.69 19.46 -38.58
C VAL A 579 0.05 19.04 -37.31
N ASN A 580 0.02 19.88 -36.27
CA ASN A 580 0.67 19.59 -34.99
C ASN A 580 0.02 18.38 -34.29
N ASP A 581 -1.29 18.21 -34.43
CA ASP A 581 -2.01 17.06 -33.88
C ASP A 581 -1.62 15.76 -34.57
N LEU A 582 -1.56 15.78 -35.90
CA LEU A 582 -1.08 14.64 -36.68
C LEU A 582 0.37 14.31 -36.34
N GLU A 583 1.22 15.33 -36.19
CA GLU A 583 2.62 15.14 -35.80
C GLU A 583 2.75 14.49 -34.42
N ASN A 584 2.02 15.00 -33.42
CA ASN A 584 2.03 14.43 -32.08
C ASN A 584 1.40 13.02 -32.03
N PHE A 585 0.34 12.77 -32.79
CA PHE A 585 -0.28 11.44 -32.92
C PHE A 585 0.70 10.43 -33.53
N MET A 586 1.29 10.75 -34.69
CA MET A 586 2.22 9.86 -35.40
C MET A 586 3.52 9.62 -34.63
N LYS A 587 3.95 10.57 -33.81
CA LYS A 587 5.10 10.40 -32.91
C LYS A 587 4.88 9.29 -31.87
N CYS A 588 3.64 9.10 -31.42
CA CYS A 588 3.31 8.26 -30.28
C CYS A 588 2.56 6.97 -30.62
N ASP A 589 1.86 6.91 -31.76
CA ASP A 589 1.18 5.70 -32.22
C ASP A 589 1.96 4.99 -33.32
N LYS A 590 2.53 3.81 -33.00
CA LYS A 590 3.31 3.01 -33.96
C LYS A 590 2.47 2.52 -35.14
N ASN A 591 1.17 2.34 -34.93
CA ASN A 591 0.23 1.84 -35.92
C ASN A 591 -0.47 2.98 -36.67
N CYS A 592 0.02 4.22 -36.57
CA CYS A 592 -0.61 5.38 -37.23
C CYS A 592 -0.83 5.18 -38.74
N LEU A 593 0.04 4.38 -39.39
CA LEU A 593 -0.04 4.07 -40.83
C LEU A 593 -1.29 3.27 -41.20
N ASP A 594 -1.87 2.53 -40.26
CA ASP A 594 -3.08 1.73 -40.48
C ASP A 594 -4.32 2.63 -40.58
N TYR A 595 -4.25 3.84 -40.03
CA TYR A 595 -5.33 4.83 -40.08
C TYR A 595 -5.31 5.68 -41.35
N ILE A 596 -4.24 5.60 -42.17
CA ILE A 596 -4.17 6.36 -43.42
C ILE A 596 -5.22 5.80 -44.40
N PRO A 597 -6.16 6.63 -44.86
CA PRO A 597 -7.24 6.16 -45.70
C PRO A 597 -6.78 5.82 -47.12
N GLN A 598 -7.59 5.00 -47.80
CA GLN A 598 -7.33 4.60 -49.18
C GLN A 598 -7.45 5.74 -50.20
N SER A 599 -8.08 6.85 -49.80
CA SER A 599 -8.16 8.08 -50.60
C SER A 599 -8.20 9.31 -49.70
N ILE A 600 -7.51 10.37 -50.14
CA ILE A 600 -7.52 11.70 -49.53
C ILE A 600 -7.85 12.68 -50.64
N SER A 601 -8.99 13.36 -50.51
CA SER A 601 -9.53 14.29 -51.50
C SER A 601 -8.70 15.58 -51.58
N ASN A 602 -8.30 16.13 -50.43
CA ASN A 602 -7.48 17.33 -50.35
C ASN A 602 -5.98 16.98 -50.48
N LYS A 603 -5.38 17.33 -51.61
CA LYS A 603 -3.99 17.00 -51.94
C LYS A 603 -2.96 17.80 -51.15
N CYS A 604 -3.32 19.00 -50.68
CA CYS A 604 -2.50 19.77 -49.74
C CYS A 604 -2.40 19.03 -48.41
N ASN A 605 -3.52 18.50 -47.90
CA ASN A 605 -3.55 17.69 -46.68
C ASN A 605 -2.73 16.41 -46.83
N LEU A 606 -2.86 15.72 -47.97
CA LEU A 606 -2.03 14.54 -48.29
C LEU A 606 -0.53 14.86 -48.26
N ALA A 607 -0.12 16.02 -48.79
CA ALA A 607 1.26 16.48 -48.77
C ALA A 607 1.75 16.82 -47.35
N HIS A 608 0.90 17.43 -46.51
CA HIS A 608 1.22 17.63 -45.09
C HIS A 608 1.36 16.31 -44.34
N ILE A 609 0.44 15.36 -44.52
CA ILE A 609 0.51 14.00 -43.97
C ILE A 609 1.82 13.33 -44.39
N THR A 610 2.17 13.39 -45.68
CA THR A 610 3.40 12.80 -46.22
C THR A 610 4.64 13.40 -45.56
N LYS A 611 4.65 14.72 -45.37
CA LYS A 611 5.74 15.44 -44.71
C LYS A 611 5.90 15.00 -43.25
N VAL A 612 4.80 14.90 -42.50
CA VAL A 612 4.81 14.45 -41.10
C VAL A 612 5.27 12.99 -41.01
N MET A 613 4.72 12.10 -41.85
CA MET A 613 5.11 10.69 -41.90
C MET A 613 6.61 10.51 -42.16
N ARG A 614 7.19 11.31 -43.07
CA ARG A 614 8.63 11.28 -43.37
C ARG A 614 9.50 11.62 -42.15
N HIS A 615 8.99 12.36 -41.18
CA HIS A 615 9.76 12.71 -39.97
C HIS A 615 9.93 11.50 -39.04
N PHE A 616 8.95 10.59 -39.00
CA PHE A 616 8.92 9.49 -38.03
C PHE A 616 9.15 8.10 -38.64
N TYR A 617 9.00 7.94 -39.95
CA TYR A 617 9.07 6.64 -40.63
C TYR A 617 10.12 6.59 -41.73
N PRO A 618 10.74 5.41 -41.97
CA PRO A 618 11.62 5.19 -43.12
C PRO A 618 10.93 5.58 -44.42
N LEU A 619 11.67 6.21 -45.32
CA LEU A 619 11.14 6.77 -46.56
C LEU A 619 10.43 5.69 -47.40
N GLU A 620 10.95 4.47 -47.42
CA GLU A 620 10.40 3.34 -48.18
C GLU A 620 8.97 3.03 -47.74
N LYS A 621 8.73 2.97 -46.42
CA LYS A 621 7.39 2.70 -45.85
C LYS A 621 6.42 3.84 -46.14
N VAL A 622 6.90 5.08 -46.06
CA VAL A 622 6.07 6.26 -46.36
C VAL A 622 5.65 6.22 -47.82
N VAL A 623 6.60 6.04 -48.74
CA VAL A 623 6.35 5.98 -50.18
C VAL A 623 5.38 4.86 -50.53
N GLU A 624 5.58 3.65 -50.01
CA GLU A 624 4.67 2.51 -50.23
C GLU A 624 3.21 2.85 -49.88
N LYS A 625 3.01 3.56 -48.75
CA LYS A 625 1.67 3.89 -48.28
C LYS A 625 1.02 5.05 -49.03
N VAL A 626 1.78 6.11 -49.35
CA VAL A 626 1.21 7.37 -49.89
C VAL A 626 1.33 7.49 -51.40
N SER A 627 2.26 6.81 -52.07
CA SER A 627 2.44 6.95 -53.53
C SER A 627 1.18 6.64 -54.34
N PRO A 628 0.34 5.64 -53.99
CA PRO A 628 -0.91 5.38 -54.72
C PRO A 628 -1.93 6.51 -54.60
N LEU A 629 -1.76 7.42 -53.63
CA LEU A 629 -2.68 8.54 -53.38
C LEU A 629 -2.34 9.78 -54.21
N TYR A 630 -1.15 9.84 -54.83
CA TYR A 630 -0.75 10.89 -55.77
C TYR A 630 -1.05 10.40 -57.19
N THR A 631 -2.07 10.98 -57.82
CA THR A 631 -2.66 10.48 -59.07
C THR A 631 -2.17 11.22 -60.31
N ASP A 632 -1.71 12.46 -60.17
CA ASP A 632 -1.19 13.27 -61.27
C ASP A 632 0.05 14.11 -60.89
N VAL A 633 0.58 14.84 -61.87
CA VAL A 633 1.79 15.66 -61.71
C VAL A 633 1.57 16.85 -60.79
N ASN A 634 0.37 17.42 -60.74
CA ASN A 634 0.06 18.56 -59.88
C ASN A 634 0.08 18.12 -58.41
N ASP A 635 -0.43 16.93 -58.10
CA ASP A 635 -0.35 16.37 -56.74
C ASP A 635 1.12 16.29 -56.27
N VAL A 636 2.03 15.84 -57.15
CA VAL A 636 3.47 15.72 -56.85
C VAL A 636 4.14 17.10 -56.70
N LEU A 637 3.69 18.10 -57.48
CA LEU A 637 4.17 19.47 -57.35
C LEU A 637 3.79 20.06 -55.98
N ILE A 638 2.55 19.88 -55.55
CA ILE A 638 2.06 20.29 -54.22
C ILE A 638 2.91 19.66 -53.12
N LEU A 639 3.19 18.36 -53.21
CA LEU A 639 4.08 17.67 -52.27
C LEU A 639 5.47 18.31 -52.23
N THR A 640 6.07 18.56 -53.39
CA THR A 640 7.41 19.14 -53.50
C THR A 640 7.49 20.51 -52.82
N LEU A 641 6.45 21.32 -52.97
CA LEU A 641 6.37 22.66 -52.37
C LEU A 641 6.23 22.61 -50.85
N ILE A 642 5.34 21.76 -50.33
CA ILE A 642 5.13 21.60 -48.88
C ILE A 642 6.39 21.01 -48.21
N LEU A 643 7.06 20.07 -48.87
CA LEU A 643 8.36 19.55 -48.42
C LEU A 643 9.46 20.62 -48.41
N SER A 644 9.35 21.60 -49.31
CA SER A 644 10.26 22.76 -49.40
C SER A 644 9.84 23.94 -48.50
N ASN A 645 8.87 23.76 -47.61
CA ASN A 645 8.33 24.79 -46.71
C ASN A 645 7.71 26.02 -47.41
N HIS A 646 7.25 25.88 -48.66
CA HIS A 646 6.53 26.95 -49.35
C HIS A 646 5.02 26.91 -49.03
N SER A 647 4.37 28.08 -48.94
CA SER A 647 2.94 28.19 -48.66
C SER A 647 2.09 27.99 -49.92
N VAL A 648 1.18 27.03 -49.91
CA VAL A 648 0.30 26.69 -51.04
C VAL A 648 -0.65 27.81 -51.54
N PRO A 649 -1.18 28.74 -50.70
CA PRO A 649 -2.18 29.72 -51.16
C PRO A 649 -1.71 30.65 -52.29
N LYS A 650 -0.40 30.77 -52.53
CA LYS A 650 0.14 31.59 -53.61
C LYS A 650 0.09 30.92 -55.00
N LEU A 651 -0.16 29.61 -55.08
CA LEU A 651 0.08 28.87 -56.31
C LEU A 651 -1.13 28.62 -57.21
N GLU A 652 -2.40 28.72 -56.77
CA GLU A 652 -3.50 28.66 -57.76
C GLU A 652 -3.42 29.87 -58.71
N GLU A 653 -2.97 31.02 -58.22
CA GLU A 653 -2.66 32.21 -59.04
C GLU A 653 -1.31 32.08 -59.79
N GLU A 654 -0.24 31.58 -59.15
CA GLU A 654 1.08 31.49 -59.79
C GLU A 654 1.24 30.30 -60.77
N ILE A 655 0.57 29.15 -60.55
CA ILE A 655 0.58 28.00 -61.49
C ILE A 655 -0.17 28.34 -62.77
N GLN A 656 -1.27 29.09 -62.70
CA GLN A 656 -1.90 29.64 -63.91
C GLN A 656 -0.94 30.56 -64.68
N THR A 657 0.00 31.21 -63.99
CA THR A 657 1.00 32.09 -64.60
C THR A 657 2.23 31.34 -65.13
N PHE A 658 2.53 30.15 -64.60
CA PHE A 658 3.71 29.33 -65.00
C PHE A 658 3.40 28.29 -66.10
N ILE A 659 2.13 27.94 -66.30
CA ILE A 659 1.66 27.00 -67.33
C ILE A 659 1.26 27.72 -68.65
N ILE A 660 1.17 29.05 -68.65
CA ILE A 660 1.10 29.91 -69.85
C ILE A 660 2.52 30.33 -70.22
#